data_AF-A0A1L9PMK0-F1
#
_entry.id   AF-A0A1L9PMK0-F1
#
_cell.length_a   1.000
_cell.length_b   1.000
_cell.length_c   1.000
_cell.angle_alpha   90.00
_cell.angle_beta   90.00
_cell.angle_gamma   90.00
#
_symmetry.space_group_name_H-M   'P 1'
#
loop_
_entity.id
_entity.type
_entity.pdbx_description
1 polymer ?
#
loop_
_entity_poly.entity_id
_entity_poly.type
_entity_poly.pdbx_seq_one_letter_code
_entity_poly.pdbx_strand_id
1 'polypeptide(L)'
;MAAATIELPFLSSHYAIAESTLSTLTEAPTVELVNQLLEAITKKAREFDELKSDKLRLEVELENAVRSSDTKIKVLKSSVEKGHAEVEETRKKLHESENTRSSLESEIATLKSSSTSNESETSTLKSRITSLEASNRDTLALLESKSGAYDKLAEELSTHHKKTIELRRELSTAEQNLQAANSASASARFREQSLQQDLELTKKNNEWYETELKTKSAEHLKFRKEKSARISELQRENEEAIANTESLRRSENALKSRLDEVEQRYEESLASIQQLKEEAIKTAESFRIELDSANRLAELQGNAAETAKKRVSECQLTLEKVRDDAAEEISRLRVEIETEHGDKEAAERRVAELELTVNQLETEGVAGRRSMSPARGLNGAPGTPVRSSTPLGTFSPRASRTKGGLTLTQMYSEYDKMRTMLVAEQKTNQELRSTLDEMVQDLEASKPEIDELREDHARLEQAVVEMSNILDTAGKERDDATKEGRKWQGQVEGFAREGDILRQQLRDLSSQVKVLVLEVTLLREGEANYDREELERVARKEIEDSSADLTPTGRFISQNLTTFKDMHELQEQNVTLRRMLRELGDKMEGAEAREKDATRQQEHEELKELRIRVQTYRDEIANLIAQTKSYVKERDTFRSMLTRRRQTVGGDAVFSQSLPPGAAPPVTEEVKGGPDYADYRSATQPFSKTPTDRTSERNKLQKILSNPRVLLTVFSARAQI
;
A
#
# COMPACT_ATOMS: atom_id res chain seq x y z
N MET A 1 130.75 -138.75 -142.57
CA MET A 1 130.86 -139.11 -143.99
C MET A 1 129.81 -138.37 -144.82
N ALA A 2 130.04 -137.07 -144.98
CA ALA A 2 129.42 -136.18 -145.97
C ALA A 2 130.48 -135.08 -146.19
N ALA A 3 130.58 -134.50 -147.38
CA ALA A 3 131.57 -133.47 -147.64
C ALA A 3 131.28 -132.24 -146.76
N ALA A 4 132.28 -131.77 -146.01
CA ALA A 4 132.14 -130.55 -145.20
C ALA A 4 132.17 -129.34 -146.13
N THR A 5 130.99 -128.89 -146.57
CA THR A 5 130.81 -127.68 -147.36
C THR A 5 131.10 -126.45 -146.51
N ILE A 6 132.36 -126.00 -146.54
CA ILE A 6 132.78 -124.75 -145.92
C ILE A 6 132.13 -123.60 -146.70
N GLU A 7 131.22 -122.85 -146.08
CA GLU A 7 130.63 -121.66 -146.69
C GLU A 7 131.62 -120.48 -146.64
N LEU A 8 132.56 -120.50 -147.58
CA LEU A 8 133.58 -119.47 -147.79
C LEU A 8 132.99 -118.04 -147.87
N PRO A 9 131.82 -117.77 -148.52
CA PRO A 9 131.23 -116.42 -148.53
C PRO A 9 130.78 -115.95 -147.13
N PHE A 10 130.14 -116.84 -146.34
CA PHE A 10 129.66 -116.48 -145.01
C PHE A 10 130.85 -116.20 -144.08
N LEU A 11 131.85 -117.09 -144.06
CA LEU A 11 133.08 -116.90 -143.30
C LEU A 11 133.86 -115.64 -143.75
N SER A 12 133.93 -115.39 -145.05
CA SER A 12 134.54 -114.18 -145.63
C SER A 12 133.86 -112.92 -145.09
N SER A 13 132.53 -112.85 -145.14
CA SER A 13 131.77 -111.69 -144.66
C SER A 13 131.82 -111.52 -143.13
N HIS A 14 131.77 -112.62 -142.38
CA HIS A 14 131.63 -112.58 -140.93
C HIS A 14 132.98 -112.37 -140.21
N TYR A 15 134.08 -112.82 -140.80
CA TYR A 15 135.45 -112.64 -140.28
C TYR A 15 136.29 -111.63 -141.06
N ALA A 16 135.75 -111.02 -142.12
CA ALA A 16 136.41 -110.01 -142.97
C ALA A 16 137.72 -110.50 -143.63
N ILE A 17 137.74 -111.76 -144.07
CA ILE A 17 138.84 -112.39 -144.82
C ILE A 17 138.43 -112.47 -146.31
N ALA A 18 139.35 -112.31 -147.25
CA ALA A 18 139.03 -112.47 -148.67
C ALA A 18 138.67 -113.93 -149.01
N GLU A 19 137.63 -114.13 -149.82
CA GLU A 19 137.20 -115.48 -150.23
C GLU A 19 138.31 -116.23 -150.99
N SER A 20 139.14 -115.53 -151.77
CA SER A 20 140.30 -116.09 -152.46
C SER A 20 141.42 -116.58 -151.53
N THR A 21 141.63 -115.94 -150.37
CA THR A 21 142.59 -116.45 -149.37
C THR A 21 142.01 -117.64 -148.60
N LEU A 22 140.69 -117.70 -148.39
CA LEU A 22 140.04 -118.90 -147.83
C LEU A 22 140.04 -120.09 -148.81
N SER A 23 139.88 -119.84 -150.12
CA SER A 23 139.98 -120.87 -151.16
C SER A 23 141.39 -121.45 -151.27
N THR A 24 142.42 -120.58 -151.29
CA THR A 24 143.82 -121.03 -151.33
C THR A 24 144.25 -121.69 -150.02
N LEU A 25 143.70 -121.31 -148.87
CA LEU A 25 143.88 -122.02 -147.60
C LEU A 25 143.38 -123.47 -147.68
N THR A 26 142.26 -123.74 -148.36
CA THR A 26 141.73 -125.11 -148.52
C THR A 26 142.47 -125.96 -149.56
N GLU A 27 143.16 -125.35 -150.52
CA GLU A 27 143.84 -126.06 -151.63
C GLU A 27 145.35 -126.21 -151.40
N ALA A 28 146.01 -125.23 -150.78
CA ALA A 28 147.45 -125.21 -150.52
C ALA A 28 147.77 -124.37 -149.24
N PRO A 29 147.49 -124.89 -148.03
CA PRO A 29 147.64 -124.12 -146.79
C PRO A 29 149.09 -123.75 -146.47
N THR A 30 149.37 -122.45 -146.39
CA THR A 30 150.57 -121.90 -145.74
C THR A 30 150.28 -121.45 -144.31
N VAL A 31 151.34 -121.27 -143.50
CA VAL A 31 151.21 -120.92 -142.08
C VAL A 31 150.63 -119.50 -141.90
N GLU A 32 150.98 -118.57 -142.78
CA GLU A 32 150.42 -117.21 -142.82
C GLU A 32 148.90 -117.22 -143.03
N LEU A 33 148.40 -118.05 -143.95
CA LEU A 33 146.97 -118.12 -144.27
C LEU A 33 146.14 -118.70 -143.11
N VAL A 34 146.66 -119.71 -142.40
CA VAL A 34 146.03 -120.24 -141.17
C VAL A 34 145.99 -119.17 -140.07
N ASN A 35 147.09 -118.44 -139.90
CA ASN A 35 147.19 -117.39 -138.89
C ASN A 35 146.22 -116.23 -139.15
N GLN A 36 146.04 -115.80 -140.40
CA GLN A 36 145.03 -114.79 -140.75
C GLN A 36 143.61 -115.21 -140.35
N LEU A 37 143.24 -116.49 -140.56
CA LEU A 37 141.95 -117.02 -140.15
C LEU A 37 141.79 -117.00 -138.61
N LEU A 38 142.80 -117.44 -137.87
CA LEU A 38 142.77 -117.47 -136.41
C LEU A 38 142.77 -116.08 -135.78
N GLU A 39 143.52 -115.12 -136.35
CA GLU A 39 143.54 -113.73 -135.92
C GLU A 39 142.17 -113.06 -136.11
N ALA A 40 141.54 -113.27 -137.27
CA ALA A 40 140.20 -112.75 -137.56
C ALA A 40 139.11 -113.37 -136.66
N ILE A 41 139.17 -114.68 -136.40
CA ILE A 41 138.30 -115.35 -135.42
C ILE A 41 138.51 -114.77 -134.02
N THR A 42 139.76 -114.58 -133.60
CA THR A 42 140.11 -114.00 -132.30
C THR A 42 139.59 -112.57 -132.17
N LYS A 43 139.68 -111.77 -133.24
CA LYS A 43 139.11 -110.42 -133.29
C LYS A 43 137.60 -110.42 -133.12
N LYS A 44 136.87 -111.27 -133.86
CA LYS A 44 135.41 -111.37 -133.74
C LYS A 44 134.94 -111.93 -132.39
N ALA A 45 135.71 -112.82 -131.76
CA ALA A 45 135.42 -113.27 -130.41
C ALA A 45 135.52 -112.11 -129.39
N ARG A 46 136.57 -111.28 -129.48
CA ARG A 46 136.72 -110.07 -128.66
C ARG A 46 135.59 -109.08 -128.89
N GLU A 47 135.27 -108.76 -130.15
CA GLU A 47 134.14 -107.86 -130.49
C GLU A 47 132.81 -108.36 -129.91
N PHE A 48 132.58 -109.67 -129.84
CA PHE A 48 131.36 -110.25 -129.25
C PHE A 48 131.35 -110.17 -127.71
N ASP A 49 132.46 -110.47 -127.04
CA ASP A 49 132.55 -110.34 -125.58
C ASP A 49 132.51 -108.86 -125.14
N GLU A 50 133.09 -107.95 -125.92
CA GLU A 50 132.95 -106.50 -125.75
C GLU A 50 131.47 -106.08 -125.85
N LEU A 51 130.78 -106.41 -126.95
CA LEU A 51 129.34 -106.14 -127.14
C LEU A 51 128.46 -106.72 -126.03
N LYS A 52 128.79 -107.92 -125.56
CA LYS A 52 128.09 -108.59 -124.45
C LYS A 52 128.33 -107.88 -123.12
N SER A 53 129.54 -107.36 -122.89
CA SER A 53 129.87 -106.54 -121.72
C SER A 53 129.17 -105.18 -121.74
N ASP A 54 129.16 -104.49 -122.89
CA ASP A 54 128.46 -103.21 -123.07
C ASP A 54 126.95 -103.36 -122.93
N LYS A 55 126.35 -104.46 -123.45
CA LYS A 55 124.94 -104.76 -123.20
C LYS A 55 124.65 -104.86 -121.69
N LEU A 56 125.47 -105.62 -120.96
CA LEU A 56 125.32 -105.79 -119.51
C LEU A 56 125.50 -104.46 -118.75
N ARG A 57 126.45 -103.63 -119.20
CA ARG A 57 126.67 -102.28 -118.69
C ARG A 57 125.46 -101.39 -118.90
N LEU A 58 124.89 -101.38 -120.11
CA LEU A 58 123.70 -100.61 -120.48
C LEU A 58 122.43 -101.09 -119.76
N GLU A 59 122.26 -102.40 -119.54
CA GLU A 59 121.15 -102.94 -118.74
C GLU A 59 121.24 -102.47 -117.27
N VAL A 60 122.44 -102.43 -116.68
CA VAL A 60 122.66 -101.92 -115.32
C VAL A 60 122.55 -100.38 -115.25
N GLU A 61 123.04 -99.65 -116.25
CA GLU A 61 122.86 -98.19 -116.36
C GLU A 61 121.37 -97.82 -116.48
N LEU A 62 120.60 -98.55 -117.31
CA LEU A 62 119.16 -98.38 -117.46
C LEU A 62 118.43 -98.71 -116.16
N GLU A 63 118.72 -99.84 -115.52
CA GLU A 63 118.04 -100.24 -114.27
C GLU A 63 118.31 -99.24 -113.13
N ASN A 64 119.55 -98.72 -113.03
CA ASN A 64 119.89 -97.66 -112.08
C ASN A 64 119.25 -96.31 -112.44
N ALA A 65 119.13 -95.95 -113.72
CA ALA A 65 118.42 -94.75 -114.15
C ALA A 65 116.92 -94.83 -113.82
N VAL A 66 116.28 -95.99 -114.07
CA VAL A 66 114.89 -96.26 -113.70
C VAL A 66 114.70 -96.15 -112.18
N ARG A 67 115.50 -96.88 -111.38
CA ARG A 67 115.46 -96.77 -109.90
C ARG A 67 115.68 -95.34 -109.39
N SER A 68 116.60 -94.59 -110.02
CA SER A 68 116.82 -93.17 -109.69
C SER A 68 115.62 -92.30 -110.04
N SER A 69 114.93 -92.60 -111.14
CA SER A 69 113.72 -91.87 -111.55
C SER A 69 112.52 -92.20 -110.65
N ASP A 70 112.28 -93.47 -110.31
CA ASP A 70 111.20 -93.90 -109.43
C ASP A 70 111.35 -93.34 -108.01
N THR A 71 112.57 -93.34 -107.47
CA THR A 71 112.85 -92.74 -106.15
C THR A 71 112.61 -91.23 -106.17
N LYS A 72 113.03 -90.51 -107.22
CA LYS A 72 112.71 -89.08 -107.40
C LYS A 72 111.20 -88.85 -107.52
N ILE A 73 110.50 -89.64 -108.33
CA ILE A 73 109.04 -89.54 -108.51
C ILE A 73 108.31 -89.80 -107.19
N LYS A 74 108.73 -90.79 -106.40
CA LYS A 74 108.14 -91.10 -105.09
C LYS A 74 108.36 -89.97 -104.08
N VAL A 75 109.57 -89.38 -104.04
CA VAL A 75 109.85 -88.19 -103.21
C VAL A 75 108.98 -87.02 -103.64
N LEU A 76 108.92 -86.70 -104.94
CA LEU A 76 108.11 -85.59 -105.46
C LEU A 76 106.62 -85.78 -105.18
N LYS A 77 106.06 -86.98 -105.38
CA LYS A 77 104.67 -87.31 -105.00
C LYS A 77 104.42 -87.06 -103.51
N SER A 78 105.27 -87.60 -102.63
CA SER A 78 105.10 -87.38 -101.18
C SER A 78 105.27 -85.90 -100.76
N SER A 79 106.00 -85.10 -101.53
CA SER A 79 106.12 -83.64 -101.33
C SER A 79 104.85 -82.89 -101.77
N VAL A 80 104.27 -83.26 -102.92
CA VAL A 80 103.01 -82.70 -103.42
C VAL A 80 101.82 -83.09 -102.52
N GLU A 81 101.78 -84.35 -102.07
CA GLU A 81 100.76 -84.84 -101.13
C GLU A 81 100.80 -84.07 -99.79
N LYS A 82 101.99 -83.83 -99.24
CA LYS A 82 102.18 -82.98 -98.05
C LYS A 82 101.74 -81.53 -98.29
N GLY A 83 102.25 -80.89 -99.35
CA GLY A 83 101.89 -79.51 -99.69
C GLY A 83 100.39 -79.33 -99.92
N HIS A 84 99.71 -80.33 -100.52
CA HIS A 84 98.26 -80.28 -100.68
C HIS A 84 97.53 -80.43 -99.35
N ALA A 85 98.00 -81.30 -98.44
CA ALA A 85 97.44 -81.41 -97.09
C ALA A 85 97.62 -80.12 -96.27
N GLU A 86 98.79 -79.48 -96.34
CA GLU A 86 99.09 -78.19 -95.70
C GLU A 86 98.22 -77.05 -96.26
N VAL A 87 97.96 -77.04 -97.57
CA VAL A 87 97.02 -76.09 -98.21
C VAL A 87 95.57 -76.33 -97.75
N GLU A 88 95.13 -77.58 -97.61
CA GLU A 88 93.78 -77.88 -97.10
C GLU A 88 93.62 -77.59 -95.60
N GLU A 89 94.67 -77.81 -94.78
CA GLU A 89 94.66 -77.45 -93.37
C GLU A 89 94.65 -75.92 -93.17
N THR A 90 95.45 -75.18 -93.95
CA THR A 90 95.45 -73.71 -93.89
C THR A 90 94.15 -73.09 -94.42
N ARG A 91 93.52 -73.68 -95.45
CA ARG A 91 92.17 -73.30 -95.90
C ARG A 91 91.11 -73.50 -94.82
N LYS A 92 91.13 -74.62 -94.09
CA LYS A 92 90.20 -74.86 -92.98
C LYS A 92 90.38 -73.83 -91.86
N LYS A 93 91.62 -73.61 -91.41
CA LYS A 93 91.94 -72.60 -90.39
C LYS A 93 91.56 -71.18 -90.82
N LEU A 94 91.76 -70.83 -92.11
CA LEU A 94 91.29 -69.56 -92.65
C LEU A 94 89.77 -69.44 -92.55
N HIS A 95 89.02 -70.44 -93.04
CA HIS A 95 87.56 -70.41 -92.99
C HIS A 95 87.01 -70.40 -91.55
N GLU A 96 87.63 -71.14 -90.62
CA GLU A 96 87.34 -71.09 -89.18
C GLU A 96 87.60 -69.69 -88.60
N SER A 97 88.70 -69.02 -88.98
CA SER A 97 88.99 -67.64 -88.58
C SER A 97 88.04 -66.60 -89.19
N GLU A 98 87.56 -66.81 -90.42
CA GLU A 98 86.58 -65.94 -91.07
C GLU A 98 85.19 -66.08 -90.44
N ASN A 99 84.79 -67.31 -90.12
CA ASN A 99 83.53 -67.61 -89.43
C ASN A 99 83.54 -67.05 -88.00
N THR A 100 84.62 -67.21 -87.25
CA THR A 100 84.74 -66.61 -85.90
C THR A 100 84.81 -65.09 -85.95
N ARG A 101 85.54 -64.50 -86.92
CA ARG A 101 85.52 -63.04 -87.15
C ARG A 101 84.11 -62.53 -87.44
N SER A 102 83.33 -63.21 -88.29
CA SER A 102 81.97 -62.78 -88.63
C SER A 102 80.98 -62.92 -87.45
N SER A 103 81.13 -63.95 -86.61
CA SER A 103 80.37 -64.04 -85.34
C SER A 103 80.71 -62.86 -84.42
N LEU A 104 82.00 -62.60 -84.18
CA LEU A 104 82.43 -61.50 -83.31
C LEU A 104 82.04 -60.13 -83.86
N GLU A 105 82.04 -59.92 -85.18
CA GLU A 105 81.54 -58.68 -85.80
C GLU A 105 80.02 -58.52 -85.61
N SER A 106 79.25 -59.61 -85.68
CA SER A 106 77.81 -59.62 -85.37
C SER A 106 77.53 -59.37 -83.87
N GLU A 107 78.30 -59.98 -82.98
CA GLU A 107 78.24 -59.76 -81.53
C GLU A 107 78.60 -58.32 -81.16
N ILE A 108 79.65 -57.76 -81.78
CA ILE A 108 80.02 -56.35 -81.60
C ILE A 108 78.94 -55.41 -82.16
N ALA A 109 78.28 -55.75 -83.27
CA ALA A 109 77.17 -54.96 -83.82
C ALA A 109 75.94 -54.99 -82.89
N THR A 110 75.56 -56.17 -82.38
CA THR A 110 74.44 -56.30 -81.44
C THR A 110 74.73 -55.61 -80.11
N LEU A 111 75.92 -55.78 -79.52
CA LEU A 111 76.35 -55.10 -78.30
C LEU A 111 76.40 -53.57 -78.46
N LYS A 112 76.81 -53.05 -79.63
CA LYS A 112 76.72 -51.61 -79.93
C LYS A 112 75.27 -51.16 -79.97
N SER A 113 74.39 -51.88 -80.67
CA SER A 113 72.97 -51.52 -80.77
C SER A 113 72.25 -51.52 -79.41
N SER A 114 72.53 -52.51 -78.55
CA SER A 114 71.96 -52.58 -77.21
C SER A 114 72.59 -51.53 -76.27
N SER A 115 73.88 -51.22 -76.41
CA SER A 115 74.49 -50.10 -75.67
C SER A 115 73.85 -48.76 -76.03
N THR A 116 73.57 -48.50 -77.32
CA THR A 116 72.88 -47.27 -77.74
C THR A 116 71.41 -47.25 -77.30
N SER A 117 70.71 -48.40 -77.29
CA SER A 117 69.36 -48.51 -76.70
C SER A 117 69.40 -48.15 -75.22
N ASN A 118 70.25 -48.83 -74.44
CA ASN A 118 70.41 -48.65 -73.00
C ASN A 118 70.84 -47.22 -72.63
N GLU A 119 71.67 -46.56 -73.45
CA GLU A 119 72.04 -45.15 -73.25
C GLU A 119 70.85 -44.22 -73.52
N SER A 120 70.06 -44.47 -74.57
CA SER A 120 68.84 -43.71 -74.85
C SER A 120 67.78 -43.90 -73.75
N GLU A 121 67.59 -45.13 -73.26
CA GLU A 121 66.73 -45.47 -72.13
C GLU A 121 67.22 -44.79 -70.84
N THR A 122 68.53 -44.82 -70.57
CA THR A 122 69.14 -44.09 -69.45
C THR A 122 68.91 -42.58 -69.57
N SER A 123 68.95 -42.00 -70.77
CA SER A 123 68.69 -40.58 -70.99
C SER A 123 67.22 -40.20 -70.75
N THR A 124 66.28 -41.06 -71.16
CA THR A 124 64.83 -40.84 -70.96
C THR A 124 64.40 -41.10 -69.52
N LEU A 125 65.02 -42.06 -68.83
CA LEU A 125 64.86 -42.25 -67.39
C LEU A 125 65.40 -41.03 -66.61
N LYS A 126 66.56 -40.50 -66.97
CA LYS A 126 67.11 -39.27 -66.34
C LYS A 126 66.19 -38.06 -66.55
N SER A 127 65.69 -37.81 -67.77
CA SER A 127 64.76 -36.71 -68.02
C SER A 127 63.40 -36.91 -67.37
N ARG A 128 62.94 -38.17 -67.23
CA ARG A 128 61.73 -38.49 -66.45
C ARG A 128 61.93 -38.25 -64.95
N ILE A 129 63.10 -38.59 -64.40
CA ILE A 129 63.42 -38.31 -62.99
C ILE A 129 63.45 -36.80 -62.74
N THR A 130 64.16 -36.00 -63.55
CA THR A 130 64.19 -34.54 -63.33
C THR A 130 62.81 -33.89 -63.51
N SER A 131 62.00 -34.37 -64.45
CA SER A 131 60.59 -33.96 -64.60
C SER A 131 59.73 -34.32 -63.37
N LEU A 132 59.90 -35.51 -62.80
CA LEU A 132 59.18 -35.94 -61.60
C LEU A 132 59.65 -35.17 -60.35
N GLU A 133 60.95 -34.91 -60.19
CA GLU A 133 61.44 -34.10 -59.09
C GLU A 133 60.96 -32.65 -59.17
N ALA A 134 60.94 -32.04 -60.36
CA ALA A 134 60.40 -30.70 -60.58
C ALA A 134 58.92 -30.66 -60.17
N SER A 135 58.11 -31.58 -60.72
CA SER A 135 56.69 -31.71 -60.36
C SER A 135 56.48 -31.95 -58.85
N ASN A 136 57.38 -32.69 -58.18
CA ASN A 136 57.29 -32.93 -56.74
C ASN A 136 57.57 -31.65 -55.94
N ARG A 137 58.61 -30.90 -56.31
CA ARG A 137 58.91 -29.57 -55.73
C ARG A 137 57.74 -28.60 -55.91
N ASP A 138 57.13 -28.58 -57.10
CA ASP A 138 55.96 -27.75 -57.38
C ASP A 138 54.75 -28.17 -56.53
N THR A 139 54.49 -29.47 -56.36
CA THR A 139 53.40 -29.94 -55.48
C THR A 139 53.65 -29.68 -54.00
N LEU A 140 54.92 -29.69 -53.54
CA LEU A 140 55.27 -29.35 -52.17
C LEU A 140 55.11 -27.85 -51.91
N ALA A 141 55.56 -26.99 -52.84
CA ALA A 141 55.33 -25.54 -52.76
C ALA A 141 53.83 -25.18 -52.79
N LEU A 142 53.03 -25.90 -53.59
CA LEU A 142 51.57 -25.77 -53.59
C LEU A 142 50.95 -26.23 -52.27
N LEU A 143 51.44 -27.32 -51.68
CA LEU A 143 50.98 -27.84 -50.38
C LEU A 143 51.31 -26.86 -49.25
N GLU A 144 52.52 -26.31 -49.20
CA GLU A 144 52.94 -25.30 -48.23
C GLU A 144 52.12 -24.01 -48.38
N SER A 145 51.92 -23.53 -49.61
CA SER A 145 51.04 -22.40 -49.93
C SER A 145 49.60 -22.63 -49.47
N LYS A 146 49.07 -23.86 -49.63
CA LYS A 146 47.73 -24.24 -49.14
C LYS A 146 47.68 -24.35 -47.61
N SER A 147 48.71 -24.89 -46.96
CA SER A 147 48.79 -24.91 -45.48
C SER A 147 48.74 -23.50 -44.92
N GLY A 148 49.64 -22.62 -45.38
CA GLY A 148 49.67 -21.23 -44.92
C GLY A 148 48.42 -20.41 -45.28
N ALA A 149 47.57 -20.88 -46.21
CA ALA A 149 46.24 -20.32 -46.44
C ALA A 149 45.19 -20.86 -45.45
N TYR A 150 45.25 -22.15 -45.08
CA TYR A 150 44.40 -22.71 -44.02
C TYR A 150 44.76 -22.14 -42.64
N ASP A 151 46.05 -21.95 -42.34
CA ASP A 151 46.52 -21.38 -41.08
C ASP A 151 46.00 -19.93 -40.90
N LYS A 152 46.07 -19.11 -41.96
CA LYS A 152 45.47 -17.77 -42.00
C LYS A 152 43.95 -17.80 -41.84
N LEU A 153 43.26 -18.69 -42.55
CA LEU A 153 41.81 -18.83 -42.43
C LEU A 153 41.38 -19.26 -41.02
N ALA A 154 42.18 -20.10 -40.34
CA ALA A 154 41.95 -20.49 -38.95
C ALA A 154 42.20 -19.32 -37.98
N GLU A 155 43.23 -18.49 -38.22
CA GLU A 155 43.46 -17.26 -37.46
C GLU A 155 42.34 -16.23 -37.67
N GLU A 156 41.95 -15.96 -38.92
CA GLU A 156 40.81 -15.09 -39.27
C GLU A 156 39.53 -15.57 -38.56
N LEU A 157 39.18 -16.86 -38.68
CA LEU A 157 38.00 -17.44 -38.01
C LEU A 157 38.09 -17.33 -36.48
N SER A 158 39.29 -17.49 -35.90
CA SER A 158 39.54 -17.27 -34.46
C SER A 158 39.34 -15.82 -34.04
N THR A 159 39.82 -14.84 -34.83
CA THR A 159 39.58 -13.41 -34.55
C THR A 159 38.10 -13.02 -34.70
N HIS A 160 37.41 -13.53 -35.73
CA HIS A 160 35.97 -13.33 -35.90
C HIS A 160 35.17 -13.97 -34.75
N HIS A 161 35.59 -15.13 -34.25
CA HIS A 161 34.95 -15.77 -33.10
C HIS A 161 35.13 -14.94 -31.81
N LYS A 162 36.35 -14.47 -31.51
CA LYS A 162 36.64 -13.56 -30.38
C LYS A 162 35.79 -12.30 -30.47
N LYS A 163 35.79 -11.62 -31.62
CA LYS A 163 34.98 -10.42 -31.86
C LYS A 163 33.48 -10.68 -31.73
N THR A 164 33.01 -11.88 -32.08
CA THR A 164 31.61 -12.27 -31.87
C THR A 164 31.27 -12.45 -30.39
N ILE A 165 32.19 -12.97 -29.57
CA ILE A 165 32.03 -13.07 -28.11
C ILE A 165 32.04 -11.67 -27.48
N GLU A 166 32.97 -10.80 -27.91
CA GLU A 166 33.08 -9.41 -27.45
C GLU A 166 31.80 -8.62 -27.75
N LEU A 167 31.32 -8.63 -29.00
CA LEU A 167 30.08 -7.96 -29.39
C LEU A 167 28.83 -8.54 -28.68
N ARG A 168 28.78 -9.84 -28.39
CA ARG A 168 27.70 -10.44 -27.59
C ARG A 168 27.74 -9.99 -26.13
N ARG A 169 28.93 -9.85 -25.56
CA ARG A 169 29.13 -9.31 -24.20
C ARG A 169 28.75 -7.83 -24.14
N GLU A 170 29.16 -7.03 -25.12
CA GLU A 170 28.78 -5.62 -25.24
C GLU A 170 27.26 -5.47 -25.36
N LEU A 171 26.62 -6.23 -26.26
CA LEU A 171 25.17 -6.28 -26.41
C LEU A 171 24.47 -6.60 -25.09
N SER A 172 24.89 -7.67 -24.40
CA SER A 172 24.31 -8.05 -23.10
C SER A 172 24.47 -6.95 -22.04
N THR A 173 25.61 -6.25 -21.99
CA THR A 173 25.77 -5.10 -21.09
C THR A 173 24.92 -3.89 -21.50
N ALA A 174 24.70 -3.67 -22.80
CA ALA A 174 23.82 -2.62 -23.30
C ALA A 174 22.34 -2.91 -22.99
N GLU A 175 21.91 -4.17 -23.13
CA GLU A 175 20.59 -4.66 -22.74
C GLU A 175 20.36 -4.52 -21.23
N GLN A 176 21.33 -4.90 -20.40
CA GLN A 176 21.27 -4.71 -18.94
C GLN A 176 21.18 -3.23 -18.56
N ASN A 177 21.98 -2.37 -19.18
CA ASN A 177 21.93 -0.92 -18.96
C ASN A 177 20.60 -0.31 -19.41
N LEU A 178 20.03 -0.77 -20.52
CA LEU A 178 18.73 -0.34 -21.02
C LEU A 178 17.59 -0.80 -20.09
N GLN A 179 17.66 -2.02 -19.55
CA GLN A 179 16.71 -2.51 -18.55
C GLN A 179 16.78 -1.68 -17.25
N ALA A 180 18.00 -1.34 -16.79
CA ALA A 180 18.22 -0.49 -15.62
C ALA A 180 17.74 0.96 -15.85
N ALA A 181 17.98 1.53 -17.04
CA ALA A 181 17.47 2.86 -17.40
C ALA A 181 15.93 2.87 -17.47
N ASN A 182 15.31 1.82 -18.01
CA ASN A 182 13.86 1.69 -18.07
C ASN A 182 13.22 1.54 -16.67
N SER A 183 13.81 0.75 -15.77
CA SER A 183 13.29 0.61 -14.40
C SER A 183 13.49 1.88 -13.57
N ALA A 184 14.60 2.59 -13.77
CA ALA A 184 14.81 3.93 -13.19
C ALA A 184 13.81 4.96 -13.74
N SER A 185 13.53 4.95 -15.04
CA SER A 185 12.55 5.84 -15.69
C SER A 185 11.12 5.56 -15.21
N ALA A 186 10.72 4.29 -15.08
CA ALA A 186 9.43 3.91 -14.50
C ALA A 186 9.32 4.37 -13.03
N SER A 187 10.37 4.15 -12.23
CA SER A 187 10.43 4.60 -10.83
C SER A 187 10.37 6.13 -10.70
N ALA A 188 10.96 6.87 -11.65
CA ALA A 188 10.86 8.32 -11.70
C ALA A 188 9.43 8.77 -12.03
N ARG A 189 8.78 8.17 -13.02
CA ARG A 189 7.38 8.46 -13.38
C ARG A 189 6.40 8.18 -12.25
N PHE A 190 6.56 7.09 -11.50
CA PHE A 190 5.71 6.82 -10.34
C PHE A 190 5.89 7.87 -9.23
N ARG A 191 7.12 8.33 -8.96
CA ARG A 191 7.34 9.47 -8.04
C ARG A 191 6.75 10.77 -8.58
N GLU A 192 6.88 11.02 -9.87
CA GLU A 192 6.30 12.21 -10.53
C GLU A 192 4.77 12.22 -10.39
N GLN A 193 4.12 11.08 -10.64
CA GLN A 193 2.66 10.92 -10.49
C GLN A 193 2.21 11.08 -9.03
N SER A 194 2.94 10.52 -8.06
CA SER A 194 2.67 10.74 -6.63
C SER A 194 2.75 12.23 -6.29
N LEU A 195 3.85 12.89 -6.67
CA LEU A 195 4.04 14.33 -6.39
C LEU A 195 3.02 15.22 -7.13
N GLN A 196 2.56 14.83 -8.32
CA GLN A 196 1.46 15.50 -9.02
C GLN A 196 0.14 15.34 -8.25
N GLN A 197 -0.17 14.15 -7.74
CA GLN A 197 -1.36 13.88 -6.93
C GLN A 197 -1.31 14.65 -5.60
N ASP A 198 -0.18 14.62 -4.89
CA ASP A 198 0.04 15.37 -3.64
C ASP A 198 -0.11 16.89 -3.85
N LEU A 199 0.39 17.40 -4.98
CA LEU A 199 0.27 18.80 -5.38
C LEU A 199 -1.17 19.17 -5.79
N GLU A 200 -1.92 18.27 -6.42
CA GLU A 200 -3.34 18.49 -6.73
C GLU A 200 -4.22 18.46 -5.46
N LEU A 201 -3.95 17.53 -4.52
CA LEU A 201 -4.60 17.51 -3.21
C LEU A 201 -4.27 18.78 -2.41
N THR A 202 -3.02 19.22 -2.40
CA THR A 202 -2.60 20.46 -1.74
C THR A 202 -3.30 21.69 -2.35
N LYS A 203 -3.47 21.75 -3.68
CA LYS A 203 -4.26 22.79 -4.35
C LYS A 203 -5.72 22.77 -3.92
N LYS A 204 -6.39 21.61 -3.97
CA LYS A 204 -7.79 21.47 -3.55
C LYS A 204 -8.00 21.84 -2.08
N ASN A 205 -7.05 21.50 -1.21
CA ASN A 205 -7.07 21.91 0.19
C ASN A 205 -6.93 23.43 0.34
N ASN A 206 -6.01 24.08 -0.38
CA ASN A 206 -5.87 25.53 -0.39
C ASN A 206 -7.11 26.24 -0.96
N GLU A 207 -7.68 25.75 -2.06
CA GLU A 207 -8.94 26.24 -2.63
C GLU A 207 -10.09 26.12 -1.60
N TRP A 208 -10.17 24.99 -0.89
CA TRP A 208 -11.15 24.81 0.18
C TRP A 208 -10.92 25.81 1.32
N TYR A 209 -9.70 25.93 1.86
CA TYR A 209 -9.37 26.90 2.90
C TYR A 209 -9.65 28.36 2.47
N GLU A 210 -9.36 28.73 1.22
CA GLU A 210 -9.70 30.06 0.69
C GLU A 210 -11.22 30.27 0.60
N THR A 211 -11.99 29.28 0.13
CA THR A 211 -13.46 29.39 0.07
C THR A 211 -14.09 29.45 1.46
N GLU A 212 -13.58 28.69 2.43
CA GLU A 212 -14.06 28.74 3.82
C GLU A 212 -13.68 30.05 4.50
N LEU A 213 -12.44 30.53 4.35
CA LEU A 213 -11.99 31.84 4.85
C LEU A 213 -12.82 32.99 4.23
N LYS A 214 -13.11 32.92 2.94
CA LYS A 214 -13.97 33.89 2.22
C LYS A 214 -15.42 33.82 2.70
N THR A 215 -15.93 32.63 3.01
CA THR A 215 -17.28 32.44 3.55
C THR A 215 -17.37 32.96 4.98
N LYS A 216 -16.45 32.59 5.88
CA LYS A 216 -16.41 33.07 7.27
C LYS A 216 -16.19 34.57 7.36
N SER A 217 -15.32 35.15 6.53
CA SER A 217 -15.14 36.62 6.49
C SER A 217 -16.38 37.35 5.96
N ALA A 218 -17.12 36.78 5.00
CA ALA A 218 -18.41 37.30 4.56
C ALA A 218 -19.50 37.18 5.65
N GLU A 219 -19.56 36.05 6.35
CA GLU A 219 -20.46 35.83 7.50
C GLU A 219 -20.17 36.81 8.65
N HIS A 220 -18.91 36.98 9.05
CA HIS A 220 -18.50 37.95 10.07
C HIS A 220 -18.80 39.39 9.64
N LEU A 221 -18.59 39.74 8.36
CA LEU A 221 -18.94 41.06 7.84
C LEU A 221 -20.46 41.30 7.82
N LYS A 222 -21.26 40.28 7.48
CA LYS A 222 -22.72 40.30 7.53
C LYS A 222 -23.21 40.46 8.98
N PHE A 223 -22.75 39.60 9.90
CA PHE A 223 -23.07 39.68 11.33
C PHE A 223 -22.71 41.04 11.92
N ARG A 224 -21.52 41.59 11.60
CA ARG A 224 -21.13 42.93 12.05
C ARG A 224 -22.07 44.00 11.52
N LYS A 225 -22.45 43.97 10.23
CA LYS A 225 -23.43 44.90 9.65
C LYS A 225 -24.80 44.79 10.33
N GLU A 226 -25.30 43.58 10.54
CA GLU A 226 -26.60 43.32 11.20
C GLU A 226 -26.60 43.78 12.66
N LYS A 227 -25.53 43.52 13.42
CA LYS A 227 -25.40 44.00 14.80
C LYS A 227 -25.22 45.51 14.88
N SER A 228 -24.42 46.13 14.00
CA SER A 228 -24.34 47.59 13.91
C SER A 228 -25.69 48.22 13.57
N ALA A 229 -26.44 47.65 12.62
CA ALA A 229 -27.78 48.11 12.26
C ALA A 229 -28.75 48.02 13.45
N ARG A 230 -28.81 46.87 14.15
CA ARG A 230 -29.69 46.72 15.33
C ARG A 230 -29.24 47.60 16.52
N ILE A 231 -27.94 47.90 16.65
CA ILE A 231 -27.46 48.88 17.63
C ILE A 231 -27.96 50.29 17.29
N SER A 232 -27.83 50.74 16.04
CA SER A 232 -28.35 52.05 15.62
C SER A 232 -29.88 52.15 15.69
N GLU A 233 -30.59 51.05 15.42
CA GLU A 233 -32.04 50.94 15.59
C GLU A 233 -32.45 51.04 17.06
N LEU A 234 -31.78 50.29 17.96
CA LEU A 234 -31.98 50.38 19.42
C LEU A 234 -31.60 51.75 19.99
N GLN A 235 -30.58 52.42 19.43
CA GLN A 235 -30.23 53.80 19.79
C GLN A 235 -31.36 54.75 19.40
N ARG A 236 -31.89 54.65 18.18
CA ARG A 236 -33.03 55.45 17.71
C ARG A 236 -34.30 55.18 18.55
N GLU A 237 -34.61 53.92 18.85
CA GLU A 237 -35.72 53.52 19.73
C GLU A 237 -35.56 54.13 21.15
N ASN A 238 -34.34 54.17 21.69
CA ASN A 238 -34.05 54.72 23.02
C ASN A 238 -34.09 56.26 23.04
N GLU A 239 -33.52 56.93 22.02
CA GLU A 239 -33.63 58.38 21.84
C GLU A 239 -35.10 58.83 21.70
N GLU A 240 -35.91 58.08 20.94
CA GLU A 240 -37.35 58.30 20.80
C GLU A 240 -38.09 58.08 22.14
N ALA A 241 -37.74 57.03 22.89
CA ALA A 241 -38.31 56.78 24.23
C ALA A 241 -37.90 57.85 25.27
N ILE A 242 -36.67 58.36 25.22
CA ILE A 242 -36.19 59.46 26.05
C ILE A 242 -36.94 60.75 25.71
N ALA A 243 -37.05 61.11 24.42
CA ALA A 243 -37.79 62.30 23.99
C ALA A 243 -39.27 62.25 24.40
N ASN A 244 -39.91 61.08 24.29
CA ASN A 244 -41.28 60.86 24.77
C ASN A 244 -41.37 60.93 26.30
N THR A 245 -40.39 60.40 27.03
CA THR A 245 -40.34 60.51 28.51
C THR A 245 -40.14 61.95 28.97
N GLU A 246 -39.33 62.74 28.26
CA GLU A 246 -39.18 64.16 28.54
C GLU A 246 -40.44 64.97 28.20
N SER A 247 -41.12 64.69 27.09
CA SER A 247 -42.36 65.40 26.72
C SER A 247 -43.48 65.09 27.74
N LEU A 248 -43.59 63.84 28.17
CA LEU A 248 -44.49 63.43 29.25
C LEU A 248 -44.14 64.13 30.56
N ARG A 249 -42.87 64.13 31.00
CA ARG A 249 -42.43 64.85 32.22
C ARG A 249 -42.67 66.36 32.14
N ARG A 250 -42.47 66.99 30.98
CA ARG A 250 -42.81 68.41 30.76
C ARG A 250 -44.32 68.64 30.92
N SER A 251 -45.15 67.76 30.39
CA SER A 251 -46.61 67.83 30.55
C SER A 251 -47.07 67.54 31.99
N GLU A 252 -46.44 66.59 32.68
CA GLU A 252 -46.70 66.24 34.07
C GLU A 252 -46.37 67.41 35.01
N ASN A 253 -45.21 68.06 34.82
CA ASN A 253 -44.82 69.23 35.59
C ASN A 253 -45.72 70.44 35.30
N ALA A 254 -46.18 70.63 34.06
CA ALA A 254 -47.15 71.67 33.71
C ALA A 254 -48.53 71.39 34.33
N LEU A 255 -48.95 70.12 34.41
CA LEU A 255 -50.19 69.72 35.09
C LEU A 255 -50.08 69.87 36.61
N LYS A 256 -48.93 69.57 37.22
CA LYS A 256 -48.65 69.82 38.64
C LYS A 256 -48.68 71.30 38.96
N SER A 257 -47.89 72.13 38.25
CA SER A 257 -47.92 73.59 38.44
C SER A 257 -49.33 74.18 38.29
N ARG A 258 -50.15 73.62 37.39
CA ARG A 258 -51.56 74.02 37.23
C ARG A 258 -52.47 73.50 38.35
N LEU A 259 -52.18 72.34 38.94
CA LEU A 259 -52.85 71.84 40.14
C LEU A 259 -52.49 72.73 41.34
N ASP A 260 -51.21 72.99 41.56
CA ASP A 260 -50.69 73.87 42.61
C ASP A 260 -51.32 75.28 42.52
N GLU A 261 -51.43 75.86 41.30
CA GLU A 261 -52.15 77.12 41.05
C GLU A 261 -53.64 77.06 41.41
N VAL A 262 -54.30 75.91 41.22
CA VAL A 262 -55.73 75.73 41.49
C VAL A 262 -55.97 75.46 42.97
N GLU A 263 -55.09 74.69 43.62
CA GLU A 263 -55.10 74.46 45.06
C GLU A 263 -54.82 75.76 45.82
N GLN A 264 -53.82 76.55 45.41
CA GLN A 264 -53.57 77.88 45.99
C GLN A 264 -54.78 78.80 45.83
N ARG A 265 -55.39 78.90 44.63
CA ARG A 265 -56.61 79.72 44.43
C ARG A 265 -57.80 79.20 45.25
N TYR A 266 -57.88 77.91 45.49
CA TYR A 266 -58.90 77.30 46.34
C TYR A 266 -58.67 77.63 47.82
N GLU A 267 -57.43 77.54 48.31
CA GLU A 267 -57.03 77.97 49.66
C GLU A 267 -57.25 79.48 49.87
N GLU A 268 -56.86 80.32 48.91
CA GLU A 268 -57.15 81.77 48.91
C GLU A 268 -58.66 82.03 48.99
N SER A 269 -59.48 81.28 48.24
CA SER A 269 -60.93 81.39 48.30
C SER A 269 -61.51 80.94 49.66
N LEU A 270 -60.96 79.88 50.26
CA LEU A 270 -61.34 79.41 51.59
C LEU A 270 -60.93 80.40 52.68
N ALA A 271 -59.74 80.98 52.59
CA ALA A 271 -59.26 82.01 53.50
C ALA A 271 -60.13 83.28 53.40
N SER A 272 -60.49 83.70 52.18
CA SER A 272 -61.44 84.80 51.96
C SER A 272 -62.83 84.49 52.54
N ILE A 273 -63.35 83.27 52.35
CA ILE A 273 -64.61 82.81 52.95
C ILE A 273 -64.53 82.77 54.50
N GLN A 274 -63.37 82.42 55.07
CA GLN A 274 -63.14 82.46 56.51
C GLN A 274 -63.09 83.90 57.04
N GLN A 275 -62.36 84.80 56.37
CA GLN A 275 -62.30 86.23 56.71
C GLN A 275 -63.69 86.88 56.66
N LEU A 276 -64.45 86.69 55.58
CA LEU A 276 -65.82 87.20 55.45
C LEU A 276 -66.76 86.62 56.52
N LYS A 277 -66.59 85.36 56.92
CA LYS A 277 -67.33 84.77 58.05
C LYS A 277 -66.92 85.35 59.39
N GLU A 278 -65.63 85.58 59.62
CA GLU A 278 -65.14 86.24 60.83
C GLU A 278 -65.63 87.69 60.92
N GLU A 279 -65.64 88.43 59.81
CA GLU A 279 -66.18 89.79 59.74
C GLU A 279 -67.70 89.81 59.99
N ALA A 280 -68.45 88.85 59.42
CA ALA A 280 -69.86 88.66 59.72
C ALA A 280 -70.13 88.28 61.19
N ILE A 281 -69.26 87.48 61.81
CA ILE A 281 -69.34 87.15 63.25
C ILE A 281 -69.02 88.38 64.09
N LYS A 282 -67.90 89.08 63.82
CA LYS A 282 -67.47 90.27 64.57
C LYS A 282 -68.52 91.40 64.50
N THR A 283 -69.16 91.60 63.35
CA THR A 283 -70.24 92.57 63.18
C THR A 283 -71.55 92.11 63.85
N ALA A 284 -71.90 90.81 63.78
CA ALA A 284 -73.03 90.29 64.54
C ALA A 284 -72.81 90.38 66.07
N GLU A 285 -71.58 90.18 66.54
CA GLU A 285 -71.21 90.35 67.95
C GLU A 285 -71.20 91.82 68.37
N SER A 286 -70.72 92.76 67.54
CA SER A 286 -70.80 94.19 67.85
C SER A 286 -72.26 94.65 67.89
N PHE A 287 -73.10 94.27 66.92
CA PHE A 287 -74.54 94.57 66.97
C PHE A 287 -75.23 93.93 68.19
N ARG A 288 -74.81 92.73 68.62
CA ARG A 288 -75.32 92.12 69.86
C ARG A 288 -74.91 92.90 71.11
N ILE A 289 -73.65 93.35 71.20
CA ILE A 289 -73.16 94.17 72.31
C ILE A 289 -73.84 95.54 72.33
N GLU A 290 -74.05 96.16 71.17
CA GLU A 290 -74.82 97.38 71.02
C GLU A 290 -76.27 97.19 71.50
N LEU A 291 -76.95 96.11 71.06
CA LEU A 291 -78.29 95.75 71.51
C LEU A 291 -78.35 95.48 73.02
N ASP A 292 -77.43 94.71 73.59
CA ASP A 292 -77.36 94.45 75.03
C ASP A 292 -77.12 95.76 75.82
N SER A 293 -76.31 96.67 75.30
CA SER A 293 -76.07 97.99 75.90
C SER A 293 -77.30 98.92 75.81
N ALA A 294 -78.01 98.89 74.67
CA ALA A 294 -79.23 99.66 74.44
C ALA A 294 -80.40 99.12 75.28
N ASN A 295 -80.53 97.79 75.40
CA ASN A 295 -81.47 97.15 76.31
C ASN A 295 -81.19 97.56 77.76
N ARG A 296 -79.93 97.51 78.20
CA ARG A 296 -79.54 97.92 79.56
C ARG A 296 -79.74 99.42 79.82
N LEU A 297 -79.60 100.26 78.80
CA LEU A 297 -79.95 101.69 78.87
C LEU A 297 -81.47 101.89 78.95
N ALA A 298 -82.26 101.12 78.19
CA ALA A 298 -83.72 101.13 78.24
C ALA A 298 -84.25 100.63 79.59
N GLU A 299 -83.63 99.59 80.18
CA GLU A 299 -83.89 99.14 81.55
C GLU A 299 -83.58 100.25 82.56
N LEU A 300 -82.44 100.94 82.45
CA LEU A 300 -82.11 102.07 83.32
C LEU A 300 -83.09 103.24 83.17
N GLN A 301 -83.54 103.55 81.95
CA GLN A 301 -84.57 104.55 81.71
C GLN A 301 -85.94 104.13 82.26
N GLY A 302 -86.32 102.85 82.12
CA GLY A 302 -87.53 102.28 82.70
C GLY A 302 -87.52 102.33 84.23
N ASN A 303 -86.41 101.93 84.87
CA ASN A 303 -86.21 102.01 86.31
C ASN A 303 -86.22 103.48 86.82
N ALA A 304 -85.62 104.41 86.06
CA ALA A 304 -85.68 105.84 86.37
C ALA A 304 -87.12 106.39 86.25
N ALA A 305 -87.87 105.99 85.21
CA ALA A 305 -89.26 106.37 85.02
C ALA A 305 -90.18 105.78 86.11
N GLU A 306 -89.96 104.53 86.54
CA GLU A 306 -90.62 103.95 87.72
C GLU A 306 -90.32 104.75 88.98
N THR A 307 -89.06 105.13 89.20
CA THR A 307 -88.65 105.87 90.39
C THR A 307 -89.23 107.29 90.40
N ALA A 308 -89.32 107.95 89.24
CA ALA A 308 -90.03 109.21 89.09
C ALA A 308 -91.53 109.05 89.34
N LYS A 309 -92.16 107.99 88.82
CA LYS A 309 -93.59 107.68 89.04
C LYS A 309 -93.91 107.40 90.51
N LYS A 310 -93.02 106.70 91.23
CA LYS A 310 -93.12 106.48 92.68
C LYS A 310 -93.03 107.81 93.44
N ARG A 311 -92.07 108.69 93.13
CA ARG A 311 -92.00 110.03 93.72
C ARG A 311 -93.22 110.90 93.43
N VAL A 312 -93.79 110.86 92.22
CA VAL A 312 -95.05 111.56 91.91
C VAL A 312 -96.21 111.03 92.76
N SER A 313 -96.31 109.71 92.92
CA SER A 313 -97.30 109.07 93.79
C SER A 313 -97.14 109.48 95.27
N GLU A 314 -95.90 109.58 95.76
CA GLU A 314 -95.60 110.05 97.12
C GLU A 314 -95.98 111.53 97.30
N CYS A 315 -95.65 112.39 96.34
CA CYS A 315 -96.03 113.80 96.36
C CYS A 315 -97.55 114.03 96.24
N GLN A 316 -98.27 113.19 95.50
CA GLN A 316 -99.74 113.23 95.45
C GLN A 316 -100.33 112.90 96.83
N LEU A 317 -99.84 111.84 97.47
CA LEU A 317 -100.32 111.38 98.78
C LEU A 317 -99.99 112.36 99.92
N THR A 318 -98.90 113.14 99.82
CA THR A 318 -98.66 114.25 100.77
C THR A 318 -99.52 115.48 100.50
N LEU A 319 -99.83 115.79 99.24
CA LEU A 319 -100.70 116.92 98.87
C LEU A 319 -102.16 116.67 99.28
N GLU A 320 -102.61 115.41 99.21
CA GLU A 320 -103.94 114.98 99.64
C GLU A 320 -104.13 115.19 101.15
N LYS A 321 -103.17 114.74 101.99
CA LYS A 321 -103.20 114.98 103.45
C LYS A 321 -103.29 116.46 103.82
N VAL A 322 -102.49 117.31 103.19
CA VAL A 322 -102.50 118.76 103.44
C VAL A 322 -103.84 119.42 103.07
N ARG A 323 -104.64 118.81 102.18
CA ARG A 323 -106.02 119.26 101.91
C ARG A 323 -106.99 118.81 103.00
N ASP A 324 -106.85 117.60 103.52
CA ASP A 324 -107.68 117.09 104.60
C ASP A 324 -107.44 117.88 105.89
N ASP A 325 -106.17 118.10 106.27
CA ASP A 325 -105.76 118.92 107.42
C ASP A 325 -106.39 120.33 107.36
N ALA A 326 -106.31 120.98 106.18
CA ALA A 326 -106.88 122.32 105.96
C ALA A 326 -108.43 122.33 105.96
N ALA A 327 -109.08 121.23 105.59
CA ALA A 327 -110.54 121.10 105.67
C ALA A 327 -111.03 120.97 107.11
N GLU A 328 -110.26 120.32 108.00
CA GLU A 328 -110.57 120.26 109.42
C GLU A 328 -110.40 121.63 110.11
N GLU A 329 -109.33 122.39 109.81
CA GLU A 329 -109.15 123.75 110.37
C GLU A 329 -110.26 124.71 109.95
N ILE A 330 -110.63 124.73 108.66
CA ILE A 330 -111.74 125.56 108.16
C ILE A 330 -113.07 125.17 108.80
N SER A 331 -113.26 123.88 109.14
CA SER A 331 -114.46 123.39 109.82
C SER A 331 -114.53 123.84 111.27
N ARG A 332 -113.41 123.88 112.00
CA ARG A 332 -113.34 124.43 113.37
C ARG A 332 -113.64 125.92 113.41
N LEU A 333 -112.94 126.70 112.60
CA LEU A 333 -113.04 128.17 112.60
C LEU A 333 -114.46 128.68 112.28
N ARG A 334 -115.24 127.92 111.50
CA ARG A 334 -116.66 128.23 111.25
C ARG A 334 -117.57 128.04 112.46
N VAL A 335 -117.24 127.12 113.37
CA VAL A 335 -118.02 126.90 114.60
C VAL A 335 -117.74 128.00 115.62
N GLU A 336 -116.47 128.39 115.79
CA GLU A 336 -116.07 129.45 116.74
C GLU A 336 -116.66 130.82 116.37
N ILE A 337 -116.69 131.19 115.09
CA ILE A 337 -117.24 132.47 114.62
C ILE A 337 -118.75 132.59 114.90
N GLU A 338 -119.52 131.51 114.72
CA GLU A 338 -120.97 131.52 114.93
C GLU A 338 -121.31 131.67 116.43
N THR A 339 -120.49 131.09 117.32
CA THR A 339 -120.64 131.26 118.79
C THR A 339 -120.24 132.65 119.27
N GLU A 340 -119.08 133.16 118.84
CA GLU A 340 -118.59 134.49 119.23
C GLU A 340 -119.55 135.61 118.81
N HIS A 341 -120.20 135.50 117.65
CA HIS A 341 -121.16 136.51 117.20
C HIS A 341 -122.42 136.56 118.10
N GLY A 342 -122.83 135.44 118.70
CA GLY A 342 -123.95 135.38 119.64
C GLY A 342 -123.64 136.04 120.99
N ASP A 343 -122.49 135.73 121.57
CA ASP A 343 -122.05 136.32 122.85
C ASP A 343 -121.73 137.82 122.72
N LYS A 344 -121.31 138.27 121.54
CA LYS A 344 -120.99 139.68 121.28
C LYS A 344 -122.21 140.61 121.35
N GLU A 345 -123.37 140.23 120.79
CA GLU A 345 -124.61 141.02 120.93
C GLU A 345 -125.11 141.09 122.39
N ALA A 346 -124.79 140.09 123.20
CA ALA A 346 -125.08 140.09 124.63
C ALA A 346 -124.10 140.97 125.43
N ALA A 347 -122.82 140.96 125.06
CA ALA A 347 -121.75 141.74 125.70
C ALA A 347 -121.81 143.24 125.35
N GLU A 348 -122.22 143.62 124.14
CA GLU A 348 -122.28 145.02 123.71
C GLU A 348 -123.30 145.86 124.51
N ARG A 349 -124.26 145.24 125.21
CA ARG A 349 -125.14 145.93 126.19
C ARG A 349 -124.50 146.14 127.57
N ARG A 350 -123.35 145.55 127.85
CA ARG A 350 -122.53 145.78 129.07
C ARG A 350 -121.33 146.70 128.86
N VAL A 351 -121.14 147.23 127.64
CA VAL A 351 -120.15 148.26 127.33
C VAL A 351 -120.36 149.55 128.17
N ALA A 352 -121.58 149.81 128.64
CA ALA A 352 -121.98 151.07 129.25
C ALA A 352 -121.58 151.29 130.74
N GLU A 353 -121.00 150.31 131.45
CA GLU A 353 -120.87 150.38 132.92
C GLU A 353 -119.45 150.16 133.48
N LEU A 354 -118.47 149.79 132.65
CA LEU A 354 -117.06 149.60 133.06
C LEU A 354 -116.05 150.32 132.16
N GLU A 355 -116.41 151.53 131.73
CA GLU A 355 -115.43 152.54 131.31
C GLU A 355 -114.52 152.95 132.49
N LEU A 356 -113.37 152.28 132.70
CA LEU A 356 -112.28 152.91 133.49
C LEU A 356 -110.86 152.32 133.33
N THR A 357 -110.68 151.00 133.17
CA THR A 357 -109.39 150.36 133.52
C THR A 357 -108.54 149.89 132.34
N VAL A 358 -107.43 150.61 132.08
CA VAL A 358 -106.02 150.13 132.12
C VAL A 358 -105.69 148.83 131.33
N ASN A 359 -104.64 148.66 130.49
CA ASN A 359 -103.58 149.43 129.81
C ASN A 359 -102.51 148.38 129.34
N GLN A 360 -101.81 148.63 128.21
CA GLN A 360 -100.36 148.34 127.95
C GLN A 360 -99.71 146.93 127.64
N LEU A 361 -98.99 146.88 126.50
CA LEU A 361 -97.57 146.44 126.20
C LEU A 361 -97.06 144.95 125.99
N GLU A 362 -96.51 144.70 124.77
CA GLU A 362 -95.18 144.15 124.30
C GLU A 362 -94.50 142.79 124.72
N THR A 363 -93.72 142.13 123.78
CA THR A 363 -92.30 141.54 123.87
C THR A 363 -91.91 140.20 123.09
N GLU A 364 -90.60 139.81 123.07
CA GLU A 364 -89.64 139.13 122.10
C GLU A 364 -89.43 137.54 122.01
N GLY A 365 -88.53 136.98 121.11
CA GLY A 365 -87.68 135.73 121.40
C GLY A 365 -87.13 134.63 120.37
N VAL A 366 -85.79 134.61 120.00
CA VAL A 366 -84.66 133.55 119.96
C VAL A 366 -84.56 132.10 119.26
N ALA A 367 -83.53 131.90 118.35
CA ALA A 367 -82.46 130.86 117.92
C ALA A 367 -82.35 129.24 118.01
N GLY A 368 -81.58 128.55 117.06
CA GLY A 368 -80.47 127.52 117.31
C GLY A 368 -80.19 126.13 116.54
N ARG A 369 -78.89 125.65 116.44
CA ARG A 369 -78.27 124.22 116.39
C ARG A 369 -78.20 123.36 115.04
N ARG A 370 -77.45 122.24 114.68
CA ARG A 370 -76.29 121.30 115.10
C ARG A 370 -75.69 120.36 113.92
N SER A 371 -74.71 119.38 114.08
CA SER A 371 -74.07 118.49 112.98
C SER A 371 -73.17 117.21 113.37
N MET A 372 -72.61 116.36 112.41
CA MET A 372 -71.45 115.31 112.38
C MET A 372 -71.60 113.73 112.13
N SER A 373 -70.61 113.02 111.46
CA SER A 373 -70.05 111.57 111.60
C SER A 373 -70.21 110.38 110.50
N PRO A 374 -69.62 109.11 110.55
CA PRO A 374 -69.04 108.33 109.36
C PRO A 374 -69.02 106.71 109.22
N ALA A 375 -68.42 106.15 108.12
CA ALA A 375 -67.54 104.89 107.93
C ALA A 375 -67.95 103.35 107.75
N ARG A 376 -67.19 102.60 106.87
CA ARG A 376 -66.62 101.17 106.92
C ARG A 376 -67.29 99.84 106.35
N GLY A 377 -66.60 99.05 105.46
CA GLY A 377 -66.34 97.56 105.61
C GLY A 377 -66.70 96.43 104.54
N LEU A 378 -65.79 95.42 104.34
CA LEU A 378 -65.97 93.90 104.38
C LEU A 378 -65.79 92.88 103.16
N ASN A 379 -64.82 91.93 103.32
CA ASN A 379 -64.49 90.51 102.90
C ASN A 379 -65.07 89.63 101.72
N GLY A 380 -64.26 88.63 101.24
CA GLY A 380 -64.67 87.33 100.59
C GLY A 380 -63.53 86.41 100.01
N ALA A 381 -63.58 85.05 100.13
CA ALA A 381 -62.64 83.99 99.61
C ALA A 381 -63.22 82.53 99.86
N PRO A 382 -62.59 81.33 99.64
CA PRO A 382 -61.31 80.85 99.00
C PRO A 382 -61.44 79.56 98.09
N GLY A 383 -60.37 78.73 97.85
CA GLY A 383 -60.40 77.38 97.18
C GLY A 383 -59.06 76.58 97.13
N THR A 384 -59.03 75.23 96.88
CA THR A 384 -57.87 74.30 97.18
C THR A 384 -57.60 73.10 96.19
N PRO A 385 -56.44 72.35 96.29
CA PRO A 385 -55.94 71.31 95.31
C PRO A 385 -55.88 69.81 95.82
N VAL A 386 -55.55 68.79 94.96
CA VAL A 386 -55.17 67.34 95.24
C VAL A 386 -54.92 66.52 93.91
N ARG A 387 -54.20 65.36 93.69
CA ARG A 387 -53.34 64.40 94.48
C ARG A 387 -52.07 63.78 93.76
N SER A 388 -51.99 62.45 93.43
CA SER A 388 -50.71 61.65 93.38
C SER A 388 -50.74 60.18 92.80
N SER A 389 -49.56 59.47 92.83
CA SER A 389 -49.26 58.00 93.14
C SER A 389 -48.74 56.96 92.08
N THR A 390 -48.24 55.79 92.57
CA THR A 390 -47.34 54.73 91.98
C THR A 390 -47.94 53.27 92.02
N PRO A 391 -47.26 52.10 92.33
CA PRO A 391 -46.28 51.20 91.61
C PRO A 391 -46.58 49.64 91.56
N LEU A 392 -45.59 48.82 91.12
CA LEU A 392 -45.20 47.42 91.57
C LEU A 392 -45.79 46.08 90.96
N GLY A 393 -44.99 44.97 90.99
CA GLY A 393 -45.35 43.56 90.64
C GLY A 393 -44.18 42.51 90.62
N THR A 394 -44.41 41.19 90.86
CA THR A 394 -43.37 40.12 91.14
C THR A 394 -43.89 38.64 90.93
N PHE A 395 -43.06 37.57 90.76
CA PHE A 395 -43.09 36.20 91.43
C PHE A 395 -42.15 35.05 90.87
N SER A 396 -42.10 33.87 91.54
CA SER A 396 -41.27 32.61 91.31
C SER A 396 -41.86 31.40 92.14
N PRO A 397 -41.26 30.21 92.48
CA PRO A 397 -39.95 29.50 92.22
C PRO A 397 -39.98 27.91 92.07
N ARG A 398 -38.85 27.18 92.31
CA ARG A 398 -38.60 25.72 92.69
C ARG A 398 -38.42 24.59 91.62
N ALA A 399 -37.84 23.37 91.89
CA ALA A 399 -36.65 22.89 92.67
C ALA A 399 -36.53 21.31 92.77
N SER A 400 -35.32 20.70 92.78
CA SER A 400 -35.05 19.33 93.33
C SER A 400 -33.55 19.05 93.68
N ARG A 401 -33.15 17.80 94.02
CA ARG A 401 -31.91 17.40 94.79
C ARG A 401 -31.49 15.92 94.45
N THR A 402 -30.40 15.25 94.87
CA THR A 402 -29.33 15.46 95.91
C THR A 402 -28.09 14.51 95.73
N LYS A 403 -26.90 14.90 96.26
CA LYS A 403 -25.80 14.07 96.86
C LYS A 403 -24.93 13.07 96.05
N GLY A 404 -23.60 13.16 96.26
CA GLY A 404 -22.57 12.13 96.02
C GLY A 404 -21.16 12.75 96.03
N GLY A 405 -20.16 12.22 96.74
CA GLY A 405 -18.87 12.92 96.92
C GLY A 405 -17.64 12.03 97.10
N LEU A 406 -16.60 12.31 96.31
CA LEU A 406 -15.22 11.83 96.48
C LEU A 406 -14.40 12.82 97.30
N THR A 407 -13.33 12.36 97.95
CA THR A 407 -12.45 13.27 98.72
C THR A 407 -11.64 14.18 97.78
N LEU A 408 -11.31 15.40 98.23
CA LEU A 408 -10.68 16.43 97.40
C LEU A 408 -9.38 15.94 96.75
N THR A 409 -8.52 15.24 97.50
CA THR A 409 -7.26 14.68 97.00
C THR A 409 -7.48 13.58 95.97
N GLN A 410 -8.50 12.73 96.13
CA GLN A 410 -8.86 11.73 95.13
C GLN A 410 -9.36 12.39 93.85
N MET A 411 -10.21 13.42 93.95
CA MET A 411 -10.71 14.20 92.81
C MET A 411 -9.56 14.86 92.03
N TYR A 412 -8.56 15.42 92.73
CA TYR A 412 -7.34 15.92 92.08
C TYR A 412 -6.51 14.81 91.42
N SER A 413 -6.38 13.64 92.05
CA SER A 413 -5.62 12.52 91.46
C SER A 413 -6.30 11.91 90.23
N GLU A 414 -7.65 11.84 90.20
CA GLU A 414 -8.38 11.41 89.01
C GLU A 414 -8.39 12.50 87.94
N TYR A 415 -8.47 13.78 88.31
CA TYR A 415 -8.32 14.88 87.36
C TYR A 415 -6.93 14.89 86.69
N ASP A 416 -5.86 14.66 87.44
CA ASP A 416 -4.50 14.66 86.88
C ASP A 416 -4.22 13.38 86.06
N LYS A 417 -4.79 12.22 86.43
CA LYS A 417 -4.83 11.03 85.56
C LYS A 417 -5.59 11.30 84.26
N MET A 418 -6.79 11.88 84.34
CA MET A 418 -7.61 12.21 83.16
C MET A 418 -6.93 13.25 82.27
N ARG A 419 -6.26 14.24 82.85
CA ARG A 419 -5.42 15.20 82.15
C ARG A 419 -4.22 14.52 81.47
N THR A 420 -3.55 13.60 82.16
CA THR A 420 -2.42 12.84 81.60
C THR A 420 -2.87 11.93 80.46
N MET A 421 -4.00 11.23 80.61
CA MET A 421 -4.60 10.43 79.54
C MET A 421 -5.09 11.30 78.38
N LEU A 422 -5.68 12.47 78.64
CA LEU A 422 -6.09 13.41 77.59
C LEU A 422 -4.89 13.96 76.81
N VAL A 423 -3.77 14.28 77.48
CA VAL A 423 -2.53 14.70 76.82
C VAL A 423 -1.90 13.54 76.04
N ALA A 424 -1.98 12.31 76.54
CA ALA A 424 -1.55 11.12 75.80
C ALA A 424 -2.43 10.88 74.55
N GLU A 425 -3.76 10.98 74.68
CA GLU A 425 -4.71 10.88 73.57
C GLU A 425 -4.45 11.98 72.53
N GLN A 426 -4.31 13.24 72.97
CA GLN A 426 -3.95 14.36 72.09
C GLN A 426 -2.63 14.13 71.36
N LYS A 427 -1.62 13.55 72.03
CA LYS A 427 -0.35 13.17 71.41
C LYS A 427 -0.53 12.07 70.37
N THR A 428 -1.27 10.99 70.68
CA THR A 428 -1.56 9.94 69.68
C THR A 428 -2.45 10.43 68.54
N ASN A 429 -3.38 11.36 68.78
CA ASN A 429 -4.17 12.02 67.76
C ASN A 429 -3.29 12.91 66.87
N GLN A 430 -2.27 13.57 67.43
CA GLN A 430 -1.31 14.38 66.68
C GLN A 430 -0.33 13.52 65.86
N GLU A 431 0.11 12.37 66.39
CA GLU A 431 0.92 11.38 65.67
C GLU A 431 0.12 10.71 64.54
N LEU A 432 -1.16 10.39 64.77
CA LEU A 432 -2.06 9.85 63.74
C LEU A 432 -2.40 10.89 62.66
N ARG A 433 -2.41 12.19 63.01
CA ARG A 433 -2.54 13.29 62.03
C ARG A 433 -1.26 13.46 61.23
N SER A 434 -0.09 13.48 61.87
CA SER A 434 1.22 13.54 61.17
C SER A 434 1.33 12.42 60.14
N THR A 435 1.04 11.18 60.54
CA THR A 435 1.08 10.04 59.61
C THR A 435 -0.01 10.07 58.53
N LEU A 436 -1.17 10.69 58.77
CA LEU A 436 -2.17 10.97 57.72
C LEU A 436 -1.72 12.06 56.75
N ASP A 437 -1.15 13.15 57.26
CA ASP A 437 -0.63 14.26 56.46
C ASP A 437 0.59 13.82 55.63
N GLU A 438 1.46 12.96 56.19
CA GLU A 438 2.56 12.25 55.50
C GLU A 438 2.03 11.34 54.38
N MET A 439 1.03 10.48 54.66
CA MET A 439 0.41 9.64 53.63
C MET A 439 -0.31 10.46 52.53
N VAL A 440 -0.89 11.61 52.87
CA VAL A 440 -1.47 12.54 51.89
C VAL A 440 -0.35 13.17 51.04
N GLN A 441 0.77 13.57 51.66
CA GLN A 441 1.91 14.13 50.95
C GLN A 441 2.58 13.11 50.01
N ASP A 442 2.68 11.84 50.39
CA ASP A 442 3.16 10.75 49.54
C ASP A 442 2.18 10.46 48.36
N LEU A 443 0.86 10.56 48.60
CA LEU A 443 -0.15 10.45 47.54
C LEU A 443 -0.16 11.67 46.60
N GLU A 444 0.13 12.87 47.09
CA GLU A 444 0.29 14.07 46.26
C GLU A 444 1.62 14.03 45.47
N ALA A 445 2.68 13.45 46.04
CA ALA A 445 3.98 13.27 45.37
C ALA A 445 3.96 12.18 44.28
N SER A 446 3.17 11.12 44.46
CA SER A 446 2.98 10.04 43.47
C SER A 446 1.89 10.34 42.43
N LYS A 447 1.01 11.32 42.69
CA LYS A 447 0.02 11.80 41.72
C LYS A 447 0.59 12.18 40.34
N PRO A 448 1.67 12.98 40.19
CA PRO A 448 2.21 13.32 38.88
C PRO A 448 2.69 12.09 38.09
N GLU A 449 3.27 11.08 38.74
CA GLU A 449 3.66 9.81 38.11
C GLU A 449 2.42 9.04 37.60
N ILE A 450 1.33 9.02 38.39
CA ILE A 450 0.06 8.39 37.99
C ILE A 450 -0.59 9.14 36.81
N ASP A 451 -0.52 10.47 36.77
CA ASP A 451 -1.07 11.28 35.69
C ASP A 451 -0.20 11.25 34.41
N GLU A 452 1.14 11.14 34.54
CA GLU A 452 2.06 10.87 33.42
C GLU A 452 1.82 9.48 32.81
N LEU A 453 1.70 8.44 33.65
CA LEU A 453 1.34 7.09 33.21
C LEU A 453 -0.02 7.04 32.51
N ARG A 454 -0.99 7.89 32.91
CA ARG A 454 -2.29 8.02 32.23
C ARG A 454 -2.16 8.68 30.86
N GLU A 455 -1.35 9.73 30.74
CA GLU A 455 -1.08 10.34 29.44
C GLU A 455 -0.39 9.35 28.49
N ASP A 456 0.63 8.62 28.95
CA ASP A 456 1.31 7.63 28.12
C ASP A 456 0.43 6.42 27.79
N HIS A 457 -0.44 5.97 28.70
CA HIS A 457 -1.47 4.98 28.36
C HIS A 457 -2.43 5.50 27.28
N ALA A 458 -2.91 6.74 27.38
CA ALA A 458 -3.79 7.32 26.37
C ALA A 458 -3.09 7.51 25.00
N ARG A 459 -1.81 7.92 25.00
CA ARG A 459 -0.97 8.00 23.79
C ARG A 459 -0.76 6.61 23.16
N LEU A 460 -0.54 5.58 23.97
CA LEU A 460 -0.41 4.19 23.49
C LEU A 460 -1.73 3.63 22.96
N GLU A 461 -2.86 3.89 23.61
CA GLU A 461 -4.19 3.53 23.10
C GLU A 461 -4.48 4.21 21.75
N GLN A 462 -4.19 5.52 21.63
CA GLN A 462 -4.30 6.25 20.37
C GLN A 462 -3.38 5.65 19.29
N ALA A 463 -2.10 5.39 19.60
CA ALA A 463 -1.15 4.80 18.65
C ALA A 463 -1.56 3.39 18.19
N VAL A 464 -2.19 2.58 19.05
CA VAL A 464 -2.75 1.27 18.68
C VAL A 464 -3.97 1.44 17.76
N VAL A 465 -4.84 2.42 18.00
CA VAL A 465 -5.97 2.74 17.11
C VAL A 465 -5.48 3.24 15.75
N GLU A 466 -4.49 4.14 15.73
CA GLU A 466 -3.86 4.64 14.49
C GLU A 466 -3.17 3.52 13.70
N MET A 467 -2.40 2.65 14.36
CA MET A 467 -1.80 1.47 13.74
C MET A 467 -2.86 0.49 13.21
N SER A 468 -3.98 0.30 13.93
CA SER A 468 -5.10 -0.51 13.45
C SER A 468 -5.75 0.10 12.21
N ASN A 469 -5.95 1.43 12.18
CA ASN A 469 -6.49 2.12 11.01
C ASN A 469 -5.57 1.99 9.78
N ILE A 470 -4.25 2.13 9.97
CA ILE A 470 -3.23 1.94 8.92
C ILE A 470 -3.21 0.50 8.40
N LEU A 471 -3.35 -0.49 9.28
CA LEU A 471 -3.46 -1.90 8.88
C LEU A 471 -4.74 -2.15 8.08
N ASP A 472 -5.84 -1.50 8.46
CA ASP A 472 -7.14 -1.60 7.80
C ASP A 472 -7.16 -0.93 6.41
N THR A 473 -6.48 0.21 6.22
CA THR A 473 -6.33 0.85 4.91
C THR A 473 -5.39 0.05 4.01
N ALA A 474 -4.22 -0.35 4.50
CA ALA A 474 -3.28 -1.20 3.76
C ALA A 474 -3.91 -2.56 3.38
N GLY A 475 -4.78 -3.12 4.23
CA GLY A 475 -5.57 -4.31 3.94
C GLY A 475 -6.55 -4.10 2.78
N LYS A 476 -7.28 -2.97 2.77
CA LYS A 476 -8.22 -2.60 1.69
C LYS A 476 -7.49 -2.34 0.37
N GLU A 477 -6.42 -1.55 0.41
CA GLU A 477 -5.57 -1.24 -0.75
C GLU A 477 -4.98 -2.51 -1.38
N ARG A 478 -4.48 -3.44 -0.55
CA ARG A 478 -4.01 -4.76 -1.00
C ARG A 478 -5.14 -5.56 -1.63
N ASP A 479 -6.32 -5.61 -1.01
CA ASP A 479 -7.47 -6.35 -1.53
C ASP A 479 -7.92 -5.79 -2.89
N ASP A 480 -8.04 -4.47 -3.03
CA ASP A 480 -8.41 -3.81 -4.27
C ASP A 480 -7.33 -3.98 -5.36
N ALA A 481 -6.04 -3.92 -5.01
CA ALA A 481 -4.95 -4.26 -5.92
C ALA A 481 -5.03 -5.73 -6.40
N THR A 482 -5.44 -6.68 -5.55
CA THR A 482 -5.66 -8.08 -6.01
C THR A 482 -6.92 -8.26 -6.84
N LYS A 483 -7.98 -7.46 -6.62
CA LYS A 483 -9.19 -7.46 -7.47
C LYS A 483 -8.87 -6.95 -8.87
N GLU A 484 -8.20 -5.79 -8.96
CA GLU A 484 -7.73 -5.23 -10.23
C GLU A 484 -6.73 -6.17 -10.90
N GLY A 485 -5.77 -6.75 -10.17
CA GLY A 485 -4.84 -7.74 -10.71
C GLY A 485 -5.54 -8.93 -11.38
N ARG A 486 -6.56 -9.50 -10.74
CA ARG A 486 -7.39 -10.59 -11.31
C ARG A 486 -8.19 -10.15 -12.52
N LYS A 487 -8.73 -8.93 -12.51
CA LYS A 487 -9.48 -8.32 -13.63
C LYS A 487 -8.57 -8.11 -14.84
N TRP A 488 -7.37 -7.56 -14.66
CA TRP A 488 -6.38 -7.40 -15.73
C TRP A 488 -5.87 -8.76 -16.25
N GLN A 489 -5.62 -9.73 -15.36
CA GLN A 489 -5.32 -11.11 -15.76
C GLN A 489 -6.43 -11.70 -16.64
N GLY A 490 -7.69 -11.62 -16.21
CA GLY A 490 -8.84 -12.13 -16.97
C GLY A 490 -9.04 -11.43 -18.33
N GLN A 491 -8.70 -10.14 -18.43
CA GLN A 491 -8.67 -9.42 -19.70
C GLN A 491 -7.52 -9.87 -20.62
N VAL A 492 -6.31 -10.05 -20.08
CA VAL A 492 -5.16 -10.59 -20.84
C VAL A 492 -5.43 -12.00 -21.34
N GLU A 493 -5.99 -12.87 -20.49
CA GLU A 493 -6.45 -14.21 -20.88
C GLU A 493 -7.60 -14.16 -21.88
N GLY A 494 -8.43 -13.12 -21.86
CA GLY A 494 -9.43 -12.83 -22.89
C GLY A 494 -8.81 -12.50 -24.24
N PHE A 495 -7.99 -11.44 -24.30
CA PHE A 495 -7.33 -10.99 -25.52
C PHE A 495 -6.35 -12.02 -26.10
N ALA A 496 -5.72 -12.86 -25.27
CA ALA A 496 -4.92 -13.98 -25.74
C ALA A 496 -5.77 -15.00 -26.52
N ARG A 497 -6.90 -15.44 -25.96
CA ARG A 497 -7.86 -16.35 -26.63
C ARG A 497 -8.44 -15.73 -27.89
N GLU A 498 -8.80 -14.45 -27.86
CA GLU A 498 -9.27 -13.72 -29.04
C GLU A 498 -8.18 -13.65 -30.13
N GLY A 499 -6.94 -13.35 -29.75
CA GLY A 499 -5.78 -13.36 -30.65
C GLY A 499 -5.54 -14.72 -31.30
N ASP A 500 -5.71 -15.82 -30.57
CA ASP A 500 -5.59 -17.18 -31.12
C ASP A 500 -6.75 -17.56 -32.05
N ILE A 501 -7.97 -17.10 -31.76
CA ILE A 501 -9.12 -17.23 -32.67
C ILE A 501 -8.88 -16.44 -33.97
N LEU A 502 -8.41 -15.18 -33.87
CA LEU A 502 -8.11 -14.33 -35.04
C LEU A 502 -6.96 -14.90 -35.87
N ARG A 503 -5.90 -15.40 -35.23
CA ARG A 503 -4.81 -16.14 -35.90
C ARG A 503 -5.36 -17.35 -36.66
N GLN A 504 -6.29 -18.10 -36.07
CA GLN A 504 -6.87 -19.26 -36.72
C GLN A 504 -7.74 -18.88 -37.92
N GLN A 505 -8.64 -17.91 -37.76
CA GLN A 505 -9.45 -17.38 -38.86
C GLN A 505 -8.58 -16.88 -40.03
N LEU A 506 -7.43 -16.26 -39.74
CA LEU A 506 -6.46 -15.84 -40.76
C LEU A 506 -5.80 -17.04 -41.47
N ARG A 507 -5.47 -18.13 -40.77
CA ARG A 507 -4.98 -19.38 -41.40
C ARG A 507 -6.05 -20.01 -42.29
N ASP A 508 -7.28 -20.13 -41.79
CA ASP A 508 -8.41 -20.73 -42.50
C ASP A 508 -8.73 -19.96 -43.79
N LEU A 509 -8.83 -18.62 -43.69
CA LEU A 509 -9.00 -17.73 -44.84
C LEU A 509 -7.80 -17.79 -45.81
N SER A 510 -6.57 -17.91 -45.31
CA SER A 510 -5.39 -18.08 -46.16
C SER A 510 -5.42 -19.41 -46.92
N SER A 511 -5.91 -20.49 -46.31
CA SER A 511 -6.12 -21.77 -46.97
C SER A 511 -7.21 -21.66 -48.05
N GLN A 512 -8.33 -21.01 -47.76
CA GLN A 512 -9.40 -20.74 -48.73
C GLN A 512 -8.87 -19.97 -49.95
N VAL A 513 -8.17 -18.85 -49.72
CA VAL A 513 -7.62 -18.01 -50.80
C VAL A 513 -6.58 -18.76 -51.61
N LYS A 514 -5.67 -19.53 -50.99
CA LYS A 514 -4.70 -20.38 -51.71
C LYS A 514 -5.39 -21.39 -52.62
N VAL A 515 -6.36 -22.14 -52.09
CA VAL A 515 -7.09 -23.17 -52.84
C VAL A 515 -7.87 -22.56 -54.01
N LEU A 516 -8.59 -21.46 -53.79
CA LEU A 516 -9.34 -20.75 -54.83
C LEU A 516 -8.43 -20.16 -55.91
N VAL A 517 -7.26 -19.61 -55.55
CA VAL A 517 -6.30 -19.07 -56.54
C VAL A 517 -5.69 -20.19 -57.38
N LEU A 518 -5.31 -21.31 -56.76
CA LEU A 518 -4.75 -22.47 -57.47
C LEU A 518 -5.79 -23.12 -58.42
N GLU A 519 -7.03 -23.23 -57.97
CA GLU A 519 -8.18 -23.68 -58.77
C GLU A 519 -8.42 -22.77 -59.98
N VAL A 520 -8.41 -21.45 -59.79
CA VAL A 520 -8.54 -20.47 -60.88
C VAL A 520 -7.37 -20.54 -61.86
N THR A 521 -6.14 -20.85 -61.42
CA THR A 521 -5.02 -21.05 -62.35
C THR A 521 -5.17 -22.34 -63.18
N LEU A 522 -5.51 -23.47 -62.57
CA LEU A 522 -5.69 -24.75 -63.29
C LEU A 522 -6.83 -24.67 -64.33
N LEU A 523 -7.96 -24.08 -63.93
CA LEU A 523 -9.09 -23.84 -64.83
C LEU A 523 -8.75 -22.88 -65.97
N ARG A 524 -7.81 -21.94 -65.77
CA ARG A 524 -7.32 -21.01 -66.81
C ARG A 524 -6.32 -21.67 -67.76
N GLU A 525 -5.53 -22.63 -67.27
CA GLU A 525 -4.57 -23.40 -68.07
C GLU A 525 -5.23 -24.54 -68.87
N GLY A 526 -6.50 -24.86 -68.54
CA GLY A 526 -7.35 -25.78 -69.29
C GLY A 526 -7.50 -27.16 -68.64
N GLU A 527 -6.89 -27.38 -67.47
CA GLU A 527 -7.04 -28.62 -66.72
C GLU A 527 -8.37 -28.65 -65.97
N ALA A 528 -9.42 -29.12 -66.64
CA ALA A 528 -10.75 -29.28 -66.05
C ALA A 528 -10.85 -30.44 -65.04
N ASN A 529 -9.87 -31.34 -65.00
CA ASN A 529 -9.83 -32.53 -64.15
C ASN A 529 -8.56 -32.55 -63.27
N TYR A 530 -8.54 -31.75 -62.20
CA TYR A 530 -7.47 -31.76 -61.19
C TYR A 530 -7.91 -32.54 -59.92
N ASP A 531 -6.97 -33.10 -59.14
CA ASP A 531 -7.30 -33.66 -57.81
C ASP A 531 -7.45 -32.51 -56.80
N ARG A 532 -8.69 -32.27 -56.37
CA ARG A 532 -9.01 -31.27 -55.34
C ARG A 532 -8.38 -31.62 -53.99
N GLU A 533 -8.28 -32.90 -53.63
CA GLU A 533 -7.65 -33.26 -52.36
C GLU A 533 -6.14 -33.00 -52.39
N GLU A 534 -5.46 -33.26 -53.51
CA GLU A 534 -4.05 -32.87 -53.66
C GLU A 534 -3.87 -31.36 -53.62
N LEU A 535 -4.77 -30.59 -54.25
CA LEU A 535 -4.77 -29.13 -54.18
C LEU A 535 -4.92 -28.60 -52.75
N GLU A 536 -5.83 -29.18 -51.97
CA GLU A 536 -6.02 -28.82 -50.55
C GLU A 536 -4.84 -29.28 -49.69
N ARG A 537 -4.28 -30.48 -49.93
CA ARG A 537 -3.05 -30.94 -49.26
C ARG A 537 -1.89 -29.98 -49.55
N VAL A 538 -1.69 -29.54 -50.78
CA VAL A 538 -0.64 -28.57 -51.17
C VAL A 538 -0.85 -27.21 -50.49
N ALA A 539 -2.07 -26.66 -50.52
CA ALA A 539 -2.37 -25.38 -49.89
C ALA A 539 -2.21 -25.41 -48.35
N ARG A 540 -2.49 -26.56 -47.73
CA ARG A 540 -2.38 -26.79 -46.27
C ARG A 540 -0.98 -27.21 -45.82
N LYS A 541 -0.09 -27.68 -46.70
CA LYS A 541 1.25 -28.20 -46.34
C LYS A 541 2.14 -27.20 -45.59
N GLU A 542 2.02 -25.91 -45.88
CA GLU A 542 2.72 -24.83 -45.16
C GLU A 542 2.01 -24.40 -43.85
N ILE A 543 0.78 -24.86 -43.64
CA ILE A 543 -0.08 -24.54 -42.47
C ILE A 543 -0.05 -25.69 -41.46
N GLU A 544 0.19 -26.92 -41.92
CA GLU A 544 0.15 -28.15 -41.12
C GLU A 544 1.21 -28.16 -40.00
N ASP A 545 2.43 -27.66 -40.27
CA ASP A 545 3.48 -27.43 -39.26
C ASP A 545 3.06 -26.47 -38.13
N SER A 546 2.09 -25.58 -38.39
CA SER A 546 1.51 -24.66 -37.41
C SER A 546 0.16 -25.13 -36.83
N SER A 547 -0.29 -26.33 -37.19
CA SER A 547 -1.60 -26.88 -36.77
C SER A 547 -1.54 -27.74 -35.49
N ALA A 548 -0.34 -28.05 -35.00
CA ALA A 548 -0.12 -28.96 -33.87
C ALA A 548 -0.78 -28.48 -32.57
N ASP A 549 -0.86 -27.17 -32.34
CA ASP A 549 -1.45 -26.59 -31.12
C ASP A 549 -3.00 -26.51 -31.17
N LEU A 550 -3.62 -26.81 -32.32
CA LEU A 550 -5.06 -26.76 -32.48
C LEU A 550 -5.76 -27.93 -31.79
N THR A 551 -6.89 -27.62 -31.14
CA THR A 551 -7.78 -28.63 -30.54
C THR A 551 -8.34 -29.58 -31.62
N PRO A 552 -8.75 -30.83 -31.27
CA PRO A 552 -9.31 -31.76 -32.24
C PRO A 552 -10.49 -31.18 -33.03
N THR A 553 -11.36 -30.42 -32.37
CA THR A 553 -12.48 -29.69 -33.00
C THR A 553 -11.98 -28.60 -33.94
N GLY A 554 -10.97 -27.82 -33.55
CA GLY A 554 -10.35 -26.79 -34.39
C GLY A 554 -9.74 -27.39 -35.66
N ARG A 555 -9.02 -28.52 -35.56
CA ARG A 555 -8.48 -29.25 -36.71
C ARG A 555 -9.59 -29.78 -37.63
N PHE A 556 -10.64 -30.38 -37.07
CA PHE A 556 -11.79 -30.87 -37.84
C PHE A 556 -12.48 -29.76 -38.64
N ILE A 557 -12.66 -28.57 -38.04
CA ILE A 557 -13.17 -27.38 -38.73
C ILE A 557 -12.20 -26.97 -39.85
N SER A 558 -10.91 -26.82 -39.51
CA SER A 558 -9.83 -26.42 -40.44
C SER A 558 -9.75 -27.33 -41.68
N GLN A 559 -10.03 -28.62 -41.52
CA GLN A 559 -9.88 -29.66 -42.55
C GLN A 559 -11.13 -29.87 -43.42
N ASN A 560 -12.34 -29.72 -42.85
CA ASN A 560 -13.57 -30.20 -43.50
C ASN A 560 -14.65 -29.11 -43.72
N LEU A 561 -14.46 -27.90 -43.17
CA LEU A 561 -15.48 -26.84 -43.12
C LEU A 561 -14.91 -25.46 -43.50
N THR A 562 -13.70 -25.42 -44.09
CA THR A 562 -13.03 -24.21 -44.54
C THR A 562 -13.16 -24.02 -46.05
N THR A 563 -12.76 -25.00 -46.84
CA THR A 563 -12.73 -24.96 -48.31
C THR A 563 -13.96 -25.63 -48.91
N PHE A 564 -14.40 -25.13 -50.06
CA PHE A 564 -15.53 -25.65 -50.84
C PHE A 564 -15.23 -25.46 -52.34
N LYS A 565 -15.80 -26.30 -53.20
CA LYS A 565 -15.69 -26.22 -54.68
C LYS A 565 -16.86 -25.51 -55.34
N ASP A 566 -18.06 -25.60 -54.74
CA ASP A 566 -19.30 -25.14 -55.33
C ASP A 566 -20.32 -24.69 -54.25
N MET A 567 -21.44 -24.13 -54.72
CA MET A 567 -22.52 -23.62 -53.87
C MET A 567 -23.29 -24.75 -53.15
N HIS A 568 -23.30 -25.98 -53.66
CA HIS A 568 -23.97 -27.12 -53.03
C HIS A 568 -23.16 -27.62 -51.82
N GLU A 569 -21.85 -27.80 -52.00
CA GLU A 569 -20.93 -28.16 -50.91
C GLU A 569 -20.90 -27.10 -49.82
N LEU A 570 -20.88 -25.81 -50.18
CA LEU A 570 -21.00 -24.72 -49.21
C LEU A 570 -22.34 -24.78 -48.44
N GLN A 571 -23.44 -25.15 -49.10
CA GLN A 571 -24.74 -25.34 -48.43
C GLN A 571 -24.73 -26.57 -47.51
N GLU A 572 -24.15 -27.69 -47.92
CA GLU A 572 -24.04 -28.92 -47.13
C GLU A 572 -23.15 -28.75 -45.89
N GLN A 573 -22.01 -28.05 -46.04
CA GLN A 573 -21.17 -27.60 -44.94
C GLN A 573 -21.94 -26.67 -44.01
N ASN A 574 -22.74 -25.72 -44.53
CA ASN A 574 -23.51 -24.79 -43.71
C ASN A 574 -24.65 -25.50 -42.94
N VAL A 575 -25.31 -26.50 -43.53
CA VAL A 575 -26.28 -27.38 -42.84
C VAL A 575 -25.59 -28.18 -41.74
N THR A 576 -24.41 -28.74 -42.03
CA THR A 576 -23.61 -29.52 -41.08
C THR A 576 -23.13 -28.66 -39.90
N LEU A 577 -22.64 -27.46 -40.16
CA LEU A 577 -22.29 -26.44 -39.15
C LEU A 577 -23.50 -26.09 -38.27
N ARG A 578 -24.67 -25.82 -38.86
CA ARG A 578 -25.90 -25.53 -38.09
C ARG A 578 -26.35 -26.71 -37.22
N ARG A 579 -26.18 -27.96 -37.67
CA ARG A 579 -26.44 -29.15 -36.85
C ARG A 579 -25.49 -29.20 -35.66
N MET A 580 -24.18 -29.11 -35.89
CA MET A 580 -23.17 -29.17 -34.83
C MET A 580 -23.30 -28.01 -33.83
N LEU A 581 -23.66 -26.81 -34.29
CA LEU A 581 -23.88 -25.65 -33.42
C LEU A 581 -25.10 -25.83 -32.50
N ARG A 582 -26.19 -26.41 -33.01
CA ARG A 582 -27.36 -26.76 -32.18
C ARG A 582 -27.01 -27.83 -31.16
N GLU A 583 -26.42 -28.93 -31.61
CA GLU A 583 -25.98 -30.02 -30.72
C GLU A 583 -24.99 -29.54 -29.65
N LEU A 584 -24.11 -28.58 -29.96
CA LEU A 584 -23.20 -27.97 -28.99
C LEU A 584 -23.96 -27.07 -28.02
N GLY A 585 -24.93 -26.28 -28.49
CA GLY A 585 -25.85 -25.49 -27.67
C GLY A 585 -26.59 -26.36 -26.66
N ASP A 586 -27.29 -27.40 -27.12
CA ASP A 586 -28.03 -28.35 -26.28
C ASP A 586 -27.13 -29.02 -25.22
N LYS A 587 -25.88 -29.34 -25.60
CA LYS A 587 -24.87 -29.93 -24.69
C LYS A 587 -24.33 -28.91 -23.68
N MET A 588 -24.18 -27.64 -24.05
CA MET A 588 -23.72 -26.57 -23.17
C MET A 588 -24.82 -26.10 -22.20
N GLU A 589 -26.02 -25.82 -22.69
CA GLU A 589 -27.18 -25.48 -21.85
C GLU A 589 -27.50 -26.62 -20.88
N GLY A 590 -27.47 -27.86 -21.37
CA GLY A 590 -27.61 -29.06 -20.54
C GLY A 590 -26.45 -29.31 -19.57
N ALA A 591 -25.27 -28.71 -19.76
CA ALA A 591 -24.17 -28.75 -18.79
C ALA A 591 -24.32 -27.63 -17.74
N GLU A 592 -24.58 -26.40 -18.18
CA GLU A 592 -24.82 -25.23 -17.34
C GLU A 592 -26.03 -25.44 -16.41
N ALA A 593 -27.09 -26.09 -16.88
CA ALA A 593 -28.23 -26.48 -16.06
C ALA A 593 -27.82 -27.42 -14.91
N ARG A 594 -27.03 -28.47 -15.21
CA ARG A 594 -26.53 -29.42 -14.18
C ARG A 594 -25.57 -28.75 -13.20
N GLU A 595 -24.73 -27.83 -13.67
CA GLU A 595 -23.83 -27.06 -12.82
C GLU A 595 -24.62 -26.15 -11.87
N LYS A 596 -25.60 -25.40 -12.38
CA LYS A 596 -26.50 -24.57 -11.55
C LYS A 596 -27.37 -25.39 -10.59
N ASP A 597 -27.75 -26.61 -10.95
CA ASP A 597 -28.47 -27.52 -10.05
C ASP A 597 -27.54 -28.08 -8.96
N ALA A 598 -26.27 -28.38 -9.29
CA ALA A 598 -25.27 -28.83 -8.34
C ALA A 598 -24.83 -27.73 -7.36
N THR A 599 -24.62 -26.49 -7.83
CA THR A 599 -24.32 -25.35 -6.93
C THR A 599 -25.50 -25.06 -6.02
N ARG A 600 -26.75 -25.03 -6.53
CA ARG A 600 -27.95 -24.90 -5.68
C ARG A 600 -28.10 -26.02 -4.65
N GLN A 601 -27.65 -27.25 -4.96
CA GLN A 601 -27.60 -28.34 -3.98
C GLN A 601 -26.53 -28.08 -2.90
N GLN A 602 -25.32 -27.67 -3.28
CA GLN A 602 -24.23 -27.33 -2.36
C GLN A 602 -24.62 -26.14 -1.46
N GLU A 603 -25.15 -25.05 -2.01
CA GLU A 603 -25.71 -23.91 -1.26
C GLU A 603 -26.78 -24.37 -0.26
N HIS A 604 -27.67 -25.28 -0.66
CA HIS A 604 -28.67 -25.85 0.25
C HIS A 604 -28.09 -26.77 1.33
N GLU A 605 -26.91 -27.36 1.15
CA GLU A 605 -26.22 -28.15 2.17
C GLU A 605 -25.43 -27.24 3.13
N GLU A 606 -24.69 -26.26 2.60
CA GLU A 606 -24.02 -25.23 3.41
C GLU A 606 -25.02 -24.43 4.26
N LEU A 607 -26.19 -24.06 3.71
CA LEU A 607 -27.24 -23.37 4.47
C LEU A 607 -27.89 -24.24 5.56
N LYS A 608 -27.89 -25.58 5.42
CA LYS A 608 -28.30 -26.50 6.50
C LYS A 608 -27.22 -26.56 7.57
N GLU A 609 -25.96 -26.74 7.18
CA GLU A 609 -24.85 -26.84 8.14
C GLU A 609 -24.65 -25.53 8.91
N LEU A 610 -24.68 -24.39 8.22
CA LEU A 610 -24.59 -23.07 8.84
C LEU A 610 -25.77 -22.81 9.80
N ARG A 611 -26.98 -23.28 9.47
CA ARG A 611 -28.14 -23.22 10.38
C ARG A 611 -27.92 -24.08 11.63
N ILE A 612 -27.32 -25.25 11.50
CA ILE A 612 -26.95 -26.11 12.64
C ILE A 612 -25.90 -25.41 13.52
N ARG A 613 -24.80 -24.92 12.93
CA ARG A 613 -23.75 -24.17 13.66
C ARG A 613 -24.28 -22.92 14.36
N VAL A 614 -25.17 -22.16 13.71
CA VAL A 614 -25.84 -21.00 14.33
C VAL A 614 -26.73 -21.41 15.49
N GLN A 615 -27.34 -22.60 15.45
CA GLN A 615 -28.11 -23.12 16.58
C GLN A 615 -27.20 -23.58 17.73
N THR A 616 -26.13 -24.34 17.47
CA THR A 616 -25.19 -24.74 18.53
C THR A 616 -24.56 -23.53 19.22
N TYR A 617 -24.16 -22.50 18.47
CA TYR A 617 -23.66 -21.25 19.08
C TYR A 617 -24.71 -20.50 19.92
N ARG A 618 -26.01 -20.56 19.56
CA ARG A 618 -27.08 -19.99 20.41
C ARG A 618 -27.24 -20.79 21.70
N ASP A 619 -27.17 -22.11 21.62
CA ASP A 619 -27.30 -23.00 22.78
C ASP A 619 -26.07 -22.88 23.70
N GLU A 620 -24.86 -22.75 23.14
CA GLU A 620 -23.63 -22.41 23.86
C GLU A 620 -23.72 -21.04 24.56
N ILE A 621 -24.17 -19.99 23.86
CA ILE A 621 -24.37 -18.67 24.46
C ILE A 621 -25.44 -18.72 25.58
N ALA A 622 -26.53 -19.47 25.39
CA ALA A 622 -27.53 -19.68 26.43
C ALA A 622 -26.95 -20.38 27.66
N ASN A 623 -26.10 -21.40 27.47
CA ASN A 623 -25.39 -22.10 28.53
C ASN A 623 -24.40 -21.18 29.28
N LEU A 624 -23.61 -20.38 28.56
CA LEU A 624 -22.68 -19.40 29.16
C LEU A 624 -23.42 -18.31 29.95
N ILE A 625 -24.57 -17.85 29.45
CA ILE A 625 -25.46 -16.92 30.17
C ILE A 625 -26.04 -17.59 31.43
N ALA A 626 -26.39 -18.88 31.38
CA ALA A 626 -26.87 -19.63 32.53
C ALA A 626 -25.77 -19.83 33.59
N GLN A 627 -24.56 -20.20 33.19
CA GLN A 627 -23.38 -20.30 34.07
C GLN A 627 -23.05 -18.95 34.72
N THR A 628 -23.00 -17.87 33.94
CA THR A 628 -22.76 -16.52 34.46
C THR A 628 -23.84 -16.08 35.46
N LYS A 629 -25.11 -16.44 35.19
CA LYS A 629 -26.22 -16.23 36.16
C LYS A 629 -26.09 -17.11 37.41
N SER A 630 -25.42 -18.27 37.34
CA SER A 630 -25.07 -19.07 38.52
C SER A 630 -23.97 -18.37 39.32
N TYR A 631 -22.85 -18.00 38.70
CA TYR A 631 -21.75 -17.28 39.36
C TYR A 631 -22.19 -15.94 39.97
N VAL A 632 -23.11 -15.21 39.35
CA VAL A 632 -23.72 -14.00 39.96
C VAL A 632 -24.56 -14.34 41.19
N LYS A 633 -25.39 -15.39 41.15
CA LYS A 633 -26.15 -15.86 42.32
C LYS A 633 -25.23 -16.33 43.44
N GLU A 634 -24.18 -17.09 43.13
CA GLU A 634 -23.18 -17.58 44.08
C GLU A 634 -22.42 -16.41 44.71
N ARG A 635 -21.91 -15.46 43.91
CA ARG A 635 -21.30 -14.22 44.38
C ARG A 635 -22.23 -13.46 45.33
N ASP A 636 -23.52 -13.37 45.01
CA ASP A 636 -24.48 -12.60 45.78
C ASP A 636 -25.00 -13.34 47.02
N THR A 637 -25.03 -14.68 47.03
CA THR A 637 -25.23 -15.46 48.26
C THR A 637 -23.99 -15.44 49.16
N PHE A 638 -22.76 -15.48 48.62
CA PHE A 638 -21.54 -15.25 49.39
C PHE A 638 -21.48 -13.83 49.97
N ARG A 639 -21.84 -12.80 49.19
CA ARG A 639 -22.01 -11.43 49.72
C ARG A 639 -23.07 -11.38 50.81
N SER A 640 -24.23 -12.00 50.62
CA SER A 640 -25.29 -12.05 51.64
C SER A 640 -24.82 -12.74 52.92
N MET A 641 -24.10 -13.87 52.81
CA MET A 641 -23.51 -14.57 53.95
C MET A 641 -22.43 -13.72 54.65
N LEU A 642 -21.57 -13.01 53.90
CA LEU A 642 -20.56 -12.12 54.48
C LEU A 642 -21.18 -10.90 55.17
N THR A 643 -22.18 -10.26 54.56
CA THR A 643 -22.92 -9.13 55.17
C THR A 643 -23.67 -9.58 56.42
N ARG A 644 -24.35 -10.73 56.37
CA ARG A 644 -25.01 -11.33 57.53
C ARG A 644 -24.01 -11.68 58.64
N ARG A 645 -22.86 -12.27 58.29
CA ARG A 645 -21.75 -12.54 59.23
C ARG A 645 -21.22 -11.25 59.86
N ARG A 646 -21.10 -10.17 59.08
CA ARG A 646 -20.65 -8.85 59.57
C ARG A 646 -21.70 -8.14 60.45
N GLN A 647 -22.98 -8.45 60.28
CA GLN A 647 -24.05 -8.02 61.19
C GLN A 647 -24.18 -8.87 62.45
N THR A 648 -23.73 -10.15 62.43
CA THR A 648 -23.74 -11.03 63.62
C THR A 648 -22.42 -11.05 64.40
N VAL A 649 -21.35 -10.43 63.90
CA VAL A 649 -20.05 -10.33 64.59
C VAL A 649 -19.80 -8.87 64.99
N GLY A 650 -20.55 -8.46 66.01
CA GLY A 650 -20.39 -7.22 66.77
C GLY A 650 -20.36 -7.55 68.27
N GLY A 651 -19.40 -8.38 68.67
CA GLY A 651 -19.27 -8.92 70.03
C GLY A 651 -18.16 -9.98 70.07
N ASP A 652 -17.43 -10.03 71.19
CA ASP A 652 -16.26 -10.89 71.35
C ASP A 652 -16.59 -12.33 71.78
N ALA A 653 -15.63 -13.21 71.49
CA ALA A 653 -15.48 -14.58 72.00
C ALA A 653 -16.49 -15.67 71.53
N VAL A 654 -16.10 -16.92 71.83
CA VAL A 654 -16.82 -18.20 71.64
C VAL A 654 -17.08 -18.61 70.18
N PHE A 655 -16.09 -19.30 69.60
CA PHE A 655 -16.36 -20.38 68.64
C PHE A 655 -15.74 -21.70 69.14
N SER A 656 -16.40 -22.30 70.12
CA SER A 656 -16.15 -23.69 70.51
C SER A 656 -17.45 -24.38 70.91
N GLN A 657 -17.53 -25.66 70.53
CA GLN A 657 -18.40 -26.69 71.13
C GLN A 657 -19.93 -26.61 70.92
N SER A 658 -20.36 -27.18 69.79
CA SER A 658 -21.56 -28.04 69.70
C SER A 658 -21.21 -29.28 68.84
N LEU A 659 -21.66 -30.47 69.24
CA LEU A 659 -21.27 -31.78 68.67
C LEU A 659 -22.54 -32.59 68.26
N PRO A 660 -22.51 -33.93 68.00
CA PRO A 660 -22.24 -34.58 66.72
C PRO A 660 -23.43 -35.55 66.38
N PRO A 661 -23.27 -36.80 65.89
CA PRO A 661 -22.38 -37.41 64.88
C PRO A 661 -23.16 -38.06 63.69
N GLY A 662 -22.49 -38.51 62.63
CA GLY A 662 -23.15 -39.40 61.64
C GLY A 662 -22.34 -39.79 60.39
N ALA A 663 -21.93 -41.07 60.32
CA ALA A 663 -21.29 -41.76 59.17
C ALA A 663 -19.90 -41.27 58.70
N ALA A 664 -19.11 -42.21 58.16
CA ALA A 664 -17.68 -42.08 57.83
C ALA A 664 -17.36 -42.84 56.49
N PRO A 665 -16.12 -42.85 55.97
CA PRO A 665 -15.88 -42.77 54.52
C PRO A 665 -15.33 -44.07 53.86
N PRO A 666 -14.89 -43.98 52.60
CA PRO A 666 -13.46 -44.18 52.28
C PRO A 666 -12.82 -42.90 51.72
N VAL A 667 -11.69 -42.40 52.25
CA VAL A 667 -10.29 -42.90 52.11
C VAL A 667 -9.67 -42.55 50.74
N THR A 668 -9.19 -41.30 50.68
CA THR A 668 -7.94 -40.78 50.08
C THR A 668 -7.30 -41.45 48.86
N GLU A 669 -6.99 -40.61 47.86
CA GLU A 669 -5.64 -40.54 47.28
C GLU A 669 -5.19 -39.07 47.16
N GLU A 670 -3.91 -38.80 46.85
CA GLU A 670 -3.24 -37.54 47.24
C GLU A 670 -3.56 -36.28 46.40
N VAL A 671 -3.50 -35.11 47.06
CA VAL A 671 -3.44 -33.78 46.42
C VAL A 671 -2.02 -33.22 46.48
N LYS A 672 -1.44 -32.88 45.33
CA LYS A 672 -0.26 -32.00 45.20
C LYS A 672 -0.42 -31.09 43.98
N GLY A 673 -0.02 -29.82 44.12
CA GLY A 673 -0.09 -28.79 43.08
C GLY A 673 -1.14 -27.71 43.38
N GLY A 674 -0.69 -26.48 43.57
CA GLY A 674 -1.56 -25.29 43.56
C GLY A 674 -1.84 -24.82 42.12
N PRO A 675 -2.72 -23.83 41.93
CA PRO A 675 -3.02 -23.29 40.60
C PRO A 675 -1.79 -22.60 40.01
N ASP A 676 -1.32 -23.10 38.87
CA ASP A 676 -0.22 -22.48 38.12
C ASP A 676 -0.71 -21.22 37.41
N TYR A 677 0.10 -20.15 37.45
CA TYR A 677 -0.26 -18.82 36.93
C TYR A 677 -0.05 -18.69 35.41
N ALA A 678 0.18 -19.81 34.72
CA ALA A 678 0.51 -19.88 33.30
C ALA A 678 -0.72 -19.80 32.36
N ASP A 679 -1.86 -20.39 32.72
CA ASP A 679 -2.99 -20.60 31.80
C ASP A 679 -3.59 -19.30 31.24
N TYR A 680 -3.54 -18.21 32.01
CA TYR A 680 -4.04 -16.89 31.58
C TYR A 680 -3.21 -16.19 30.49
N ARG A 681 -2.06 -16.76 30.07
CA ARG A 681 -1.25 -16.24 28.93
C ARG A 681 -1.42 -17.02 27.63
N SER A 682 -2.23 -18.07 27.60
CA SER A 682 -2.52 -18.83 26.37
C SER A 682 -3.59 -18.18 25.48
N ALA A 683 -4.45 -17.33 26.05
CA ALA A 683 -5.68 -16.83 25.42
C ALA A 683 -5.52 -15.65 24.43
N THR A 684 -4.33 -15.42 23.87
CA THR A 684 -4.09 -14.35 22.88
C THR A 684 -3.11 -14.78 21.77
N GLN A 685 -3.55 -15.67 20.87
CA GLN A 685 -2.97 -15.83 19.53
C GLN A 685 -4.07 -16.05 18.47
N PRO A 686 -3.82 -15.69 17.19
CA PRO A 686 -4.89 -15.40 16.25
C PRO A 686 -5.57 -16.62 15.61
N PHE A 687 -6.80 -16.37 15.15
CA PHE A 687 -7.64 -17.30 14.41
C PHE A 687 -6.93 -17.85 13.16
N SER A 688 -6.51 -19.11 13.19
CA SER A 688 -6.01 -19.83 12.01
C SER A 688 -6.89 -21.06 11.74
N LYS A 689 -7.44 -21.16 10.52
CA LYS A 689 -8.40 -22.20 10.16
C LYS A 689 -7.70 -23.47 9.65
N THR A 690 -8.04 -24.60 10.27
CA THR A 690 -8.14 -25.97 9.70
C THR A 690 -7.03 -26.48 8.77
N PRO A 691 -6.16 -27.40 9.23
CA PRO A 691 -5.14 -28.04 8.40
C PRO A 691 -5.66 -29.32 7.70
N THR A 692 -6.44 -29.19 6.64
CA THR A 692 -6.94 -30.35 5.85
C THR A 692 -6.53 -30.38 4.37
N ASP A 693 -6.31 -29.24 3.70
CA ASP A 693 -6.01 -29.23 2.25
C ASP A 693 -4.53 -29.40 1.89
N ARG A 694 -3.61 -29.01 2.80
CA ARG A 694 -2.16 -29.01 2.49
C ARG A 694 -1.57 -30.39 2.16
N THR A 695 -2.20 -31.48 2.60
CA THR A 695 -1.82 -32.86 2.21
C THR A 695 -2.36 -33.24 0.83
N SER A 696 -3.56 -32.77 0.45
CA SER A 696 -4.14 -32.87 -0.89
C SER A 696 -3.27 -32.15 -1.92
N GLU A 697 -2.91 -30.89 -1.65
CA GLU A 697 -2.01 -30.10 -2.50
C GLU A 697 -0.60 -30.70 -2.59
N ARG A 698 -0.01 -31.11 -1.46
CA ARG A 698 1.33 -31.72 -1.45
C ARG A 698 1.39 -33.02 -2.27
N ASN A 699 0.34 -33.85 -2.23
CA ASN A 699 0.25 -35.06 -3.05
C ASN A 699 0.03 -34.75 -4.54
N LYS A 700 -0.71 -33.68 -4.89
CA LYS A 700 -0.83 -33.18 -6.27
C LYS A 700 0.52 -32.67 -6.78
N LEU A 701 1.21 -31.83 -6.01
CA LEU A 701 2.54 -31.30 -6.34
C LEU A 701 3.59 -32.39 -6.46
N GLN A 702 3.57 -33.42 -5.62
CA GLN A 702 4.50 -34.55 -5.71
C GLN A 702 4.26 -35.40 -6.98
N LYS A 703 3.00 -35.54 -7.45
CA LYS A 703 2.69 -36.14 -8.77
C LYS A 703 3.12 -35.27 -9.96
N ILE A 704 3.10 -33.95 -9.81
CA ILE A 704 3.58 -33.00 -10.83
C ILE A 704 5.12 -33.04 -10.92
N LEU A 705 5.81 -33.09 -9.78
CA LEU A 705 7.27 -33.17 -9.69
C LEU A 705 7.84 -34.54 -10.09
N SER A 706 7.07 -35.63 -9.97
CA SER A 706 7.46 -36.95 -10.49
C SER A 706 7.29 -37.10 -12.01
N ASN A 707 6.83 -36.07 -12.72
CA ASN A 707 6.64 -36.11 -14.17
C ASN A 707 7.92 -35.60 -14.88
N PRO A 708 8.67 -36.45 -15.62
CA PRO A 708 10.00 -36.11 -16.13
C PRO A 708 10.00 -34.93 -17.12
N ARG A 709 8.87 -34.61 -17.76
CA ARG A 709 8.75 -33.41 -18.60
C ARG A 709 8.80 -32.10 -17.80
N VAL A 710 8.32 -32.07 -16.55
CA VAL A 710 8.25 -30.86 -15.72
C VAL A 710 9.62 -30.51 -15.13
N LEU A 711 10.41 -31.54 -14.77
CA LEU A 711 11.77 -31.35 -14.25
C LEU A 711 12.71 -30.68 -15.27
N LEU A 712 12.57 -30.96 -16.57
CA LEU A 712 13.33 -30.28 -17.62
C LEU A 712 13.03 -28.77 -17.65
N THR A 713 11.76 -28.38 -17.56
CA THR A 713 11.35 -26.97 -17.61
C THR A 713 11.87 -26.18 -16.40
N VAL A 714 11.81 -26.77 -15.21
CA VAL A 714 12.28 -26.13 -13.96
C VAL A 714 13.81 -25.99 -13.94
N PHE A 715 14.56 -26.95 -14.49
CA PHE A 715 16.01 -26.79 -14.64
C PHE A 715 16.37 -25.73 -15.69
N SER A 716 15.63 -25.64 -16.80
CA SER A 716 15.84 -24.59 -17.81
C SER A 716 15.62 -23.18 -17.25
N ALA A 717 14.60 -23.00 -16.39
CA ALA A 717 14.28 -21.71 -15.79
C ALA A 717 15.31 -21.23 -14.74
N ARG A 718 16.15 -22.13 -14.21
CA ARG A 718 17.16 -21.82 -13.18
C ARG A 718 18.57 -21.55 -13.75
N ALA A 719 18.68 -21.43 -15.08
CA ALA A 719 19.90 -21.07 -15.79
C ALA A 719 19.87 -19.64 -16.37
N GLN A 720 18.88 -18.82 -15.98
CA GLN A 720 18.71 -17.42 -16.41
C GLN A 720 18.48 -16.47 -15.22
N ILE A 721 19.13 -16.77 -14.08
CA ILE A 721 19.39 -15.86 -12.94
C ILE A 721 20.84 -16.11 -12.52
#